data_AF-F9QCD4-F1
#
_entry.id   AF-F9QCD4-F1
#
_cell.length_a   1.000
_cell.length_b   1.000
_cell.length_c   1.000
_cell.angle_alpha   90.00
_cell.angle_beta   90.00
_cell.angle_gamma   90.00
#
_symmetry.space_group_name_H-M   'P 1'
#
loop_
_entity.id
_entity.type
_entity.pdbx_description
1 polymer ?
#
loop_
_entity_poly.entity_id
_entity_poly.type
_entity_poly.pdbx_seq_one_letter_code
_entity_poly.pdbx_strand_id
1 'polypeptide(L)'
;ITLKGALVNVQGGADIRAGNRLNFATLETESKQNYVNDADNYYKLHRKQEIGNRLNIEANALLEGRRSVEMKGVSITGNGTMRVLSDGDILIRESRSYEDLSAGSKSVAKNLVNKTTTTRKHEHRYDLAQASEFDADKVILQSNHGNVSVQGSNVVAENGLWAKGKNIEIKEAENRVYSQDIEMKQKSGLMGAGIGFTIGQQKQALEVDQTRLSASGSQVGSLHGNTTIIADNNYTQTASALSAIKGDVNILAKNAKIQAADDKYESNMKQTFEQKGLTIALTSPILDAINAVQGAVKSAQTMGKSKSSRVNAMAVANTAYSSVQAGRAVAGLAGMGAGAGQSGGDSSGIKISITYGQQQSESKTHVEGKTAAKSQVNADGKVNIVATAVGKDANIDIIGSDVSGKQGTTLIADNQVNIKAAEQTHMERSTNKSSGFNVGVAIAIGKGVSAGLTVGDNYGKGYGNGDEVSYVASHVGDSNSKTVIQAGGDANLIGAQVIGKRVEVSAENLNIESLQDKATYDGKQMNVSGSVTVGYGVAVGGSYNRSKIHSDYASVNEQTGIFAGDDGYDVEVRNKVSSVGGAILSSAVKEKNQITAQDFEYANIQNYSNAKSSAIGLMGGFSVARDQTSEEDKKLNEMYRKGREGETFDKANPNKANQLPVKFGLGKDDVHSTDLYAAAKIGLANLASNSSQKESYQSITNAVISDGNFNIGSAEGKKNIEAIKKSTEQQANKLEKVDYAGMMKTVEQDVVTIQNFAKNIGSSMDEAYRTMFIAEHRMFTHKIGKNGKPVKDPEIMAKINEEADSKGVNRKEYLKQQLDKGRNIYLLHELSDQERNQLQKVTYTDPKTGKTESKYVVAFNGIFNDRNAAAKFAVQNYIASKDEKTGDINKRIYKDVYFVHHPKANNSFSELLVAGYEKMFESSFGKFLGMDNSSLQAINIMNQYGKDGLYLGSHSRGTLTISNALKVLNTEDNQAKRLLSGTTIKMVGPAADVTRADSYLSKLQTGKERTTSDGAIRIENHKEDPVGSMPVLLGGNPATTIENHKNNGWLKVKLDMFSDDVSSVHNCHGLGQRQCVTDGYRKEGDLKMGNETTIFELNNISKEGNK
;
A
#
# COMPACT_ATOMS: atom_id res chain seq x y z
N ILE A 1 -20.05 59.05 -2.59
CA ILE A 1 -18.86 59.03 -3.48
C ILE A 1 -18.68 57.60 -3.95
N THR A 2 -18.47 57.39 -5.25
CA THR A 2 -18.15 56.05 -5.79
C THR A 2 -16.86 56.13 -6.61
N LEU A 3 -15.88 55.28 -6.29
CA LEU A 3 -14.61 55.15 -7.00
C LEU A 3 -14.51 53.76 -7.62
N LYS A 4 -14.04 53.66 -8.87
CA LYS A 4 -13.89 52.41 -9.62
C LYS A 4 -12.55 52.39 -10.36
N GLY A 5 -11.73 51.38 -10.11
CA GLY A 5 -10.44 51.20 -10.78
C GLY A 5 -9.48 52.38 -10.63
N ALA A 6 -9.64 53.23 -9.60
CA ALA A 6 -8.87 54.46 -9.45
C ALA A 6 -7.48 54.18 -8.86
N LEU A 7 -6.47 54.91 -9.35
CA LEU A 7 -5.15 55.02 -8.71
C LEU A 7 -5.04 56.39 -8.05
N VAL A 8 -4.90 56.43 -6.73
CA VAL A 8 -4.82 57.65 -5.93
C VAL A 8 -3.49 57.65 -5.17
N ASN A 9 -2.63 58.63 -5.46
CA ASN A 9 -1.35 58.80 -4.76
C ASN A 9 -1.39 60.13 -3.98
N VAL A 10 -1.19 60.07 -2.67
CA VAL A 10 -1.24 61.23 -1.77
C VAL A 10 0.02 61.25 -0.91
N GLN A 11 0.88 62.26 -1.11
CA GLN A 11 2.10 62.46 -0.29
C GLN A 11 1.80 62.97 1.12
N GLY A 12 0.61 63.56 1.33
CA GLY A 12 0.14 64.02 2.65
C GLY A 12 -0.91 63.09 3.26
N GLY A 13 -1.76 63.66 4.12
CA GLY A 13 -2.96 62.98 4.60
C GLY A 13 -4.10 63.05 3.58
N ALA A 14 -5.03 62.10 3.65
CA ALA A 14 -6.22 62.07 2.80
C ALA A 14 -7.50 62.02 3.66
N ASP A 15 -8.49 62.83 3.30
CA ASP A 15 -9.81 62.84 3.93
C ASP A 15 -10.90 62.69 2.85
N ILE A 16 -11.57 61.54 2.82
CA ILE A 16 -12.60 61.19 1.83
C ILE A 16 -13.90 60.94 2.57
N ARG A 17 -14.83 61.91 2.50
CA ARG A 17 -16.12 61.86 3.19
C ARG A 17 -17.29 61.86 2.23
N ALA A 18 -18.24 60.96 2.46
CA ALA A 18 -19.51 60.94 1.74
C ALA A 18 -20.69 61.13 2.70
N GLY A 19 -21.54 62.12 2.42
CA GLY A 19 -22.73 62.42 3.23
C GLY A 19 -23.78 61.30 3.32
N ASN A 20 -23.66 60.25 2.49
CA ASN A 20 -24.51 59.05 2.54
C ASN A 20 -23.66 57.77 2.45
N ARG A 21 -23.23 57.34 1.26
CA ARG A 21 -22.40 56.13 1.07
C ARG A 21 -21.04 56.47 0.46
N LEU A 22 -19.98 55.90 1.02
CA LEU A 22 -18.65 55.85 0.42
C LEU A 22 -18.43 54.46 -0.18
N ASN A 23 -18.33 54.36 -1.50
CA ASN A 23 -18.25 53.08 -2.21
C ASN A 23 -16.98 53.00 -3.07
N PHE A 24 -16.03 52.16 -2.67
CA PHE A 24 -14.90 51.75 -3.49
C PHE A 24 -15.29 50.47 -4.23
N ALA A 25 -15.87 50.64 -5.41
CA ALA A 25 -16.30 49.56 -6.27
C ALA A 25 -15.19 49.14 -7.26
N THR A 26 -15.41 48.03 -7.95
CA THR A 26 -14.51 47.51 -8.98
C THR A 26 -14.91 47.98 -10.37
N LEU A 27 -13.93 48.01 -11.28
CA LEU A 27 -14.13 48.09 -12.72
C LEU A 27 -14.06 46.67 -13.29
N GLU A 28 -15.18 46.14 -13.79
CA GLU A 28 -15.19 44.84 -14.48
C GLU A 28 -14.56 45.02 -15.86
N THR A 29 -13.59 44.17 -16.18
CA THR A 29 -13.01 44.04 -17.51
C THR A 29 -13.31 42.64 -18.05
N GLU A 30 -13.62 42.54 -19.33
CA GLU A 30 -13.98 41.28 -19.98
C GLU A 30 -13.08 41.06 -21.21
N SER A 31 -12.54 39.86 -21.36
CA SER A 31 -11.76 39.43 -22.51
C SER A 31 -12.31 38.12 -23.04
N LYS A 32 -12.66 38.07 -24.33
CA LYS A 32 -13.13 36.87 -25.01
C LYS A 32 -12.17 36.52 -26.15
N GLN A 33 -11.68 35.29 -26.18
CA GLN A 33 -10.94 34.72 -27.29
C GLN A 33 -11.71 33.53 -27.82
N ASN A 34 -11.91 33.49 -29.13
CA ASN A 34 -12.70 32.46 -29.76
C ASN A 34 -12.04 32.02 -31.06
N TYR A 35 -11.55 30.79 -31.09
CA TYR A 35 -10.98 30.13 -32.26
C TYR A 35 -11.76 28.84 -32.48
N VAL A 36 -12.64 28.80 -33.49
CA VAL A 36 -13.40 27.61 -33.85
C VAL A 36 -13.00 27.22 -35.26
N ASN A 37 -12.28 26.09 -35.39
CA ASN A 37 -12.02 25.52 -36.70
C ASN A 37 -13.18 24.60 -37.12
N ASP A 38 -13.60 23.72 -36.19
CA ASP A 38 -14.75 22.82 -36.37
C ASP A 38 -15.32 22.41 -35.00
N ALA A 39 -16.31 21.49 -35.00
CA ALA A 39 -16.98 21.02 -33.78
C ALA A 39 -16.06 20.24 -32.81
N ASP A 40 -14.93 19.70 -33.29
CA ASP A 40 -13.97 18.91 -32.54
C ASP A 40 -12.67 19.69 -32.22
N ASN A 41 -12.41 20.80 -32.93
CA ASN A 41 -11.22 21.63 -32.81
C ASN A 41 -11.60 23.09 -32.54
N TYR A 42 -11.60 23.47 -31.27
CA TYR A 42 -11.97 24.82 -30.85
C TYR A 42 -11.25 25.23 -29.56
N TYR A 43 -11.17 26.54 -29.35
CA TYR A 43 -10.69 27.17 -28.15
C TYR A 43 -11.54 28.39 -27.86
N LYS A 44 -12.29 28.35 -26.76
CA LYS A 44 -13.18 29.42 -26.30
C LYS A 44 -12.76 29.81 -24.90
N LEU A 45 -12.14 30.97 -24.76
CA LEU A 45 -11.75 31.52 -23.47
C LEU A 45 -12.55 32.78 -23.19
N HIS A 46 -13.21 32.82 -22.05
CA HIS A 46 -13.90 33.98 -21.53
C HIS A 46 -13.37 34.30 -20.14
N ARG A 47 -12.73 35.46 -20.02
CA ARG A 47 -12.20 35.95 -18.74
C ARG A 47 -12.92 37.21 -18.34
N LYS A 48 -13.32 37.29 -17.07
CA LYS A 48 -13.75 38.54 -16.43
C LYS A 48 -12.87 38.82 -15.24
N GLN A 49 -12.46 40.05 -15.08
CA GLN A 49 -11.62 40.47 -13.99
C GLN A 49 -12.18 41.75 -13.39
N GLU A 50 -12.47 41.71 -12.09
CA GLU A 50 -12.78 42.90 -11.33
C GLU A 50 -11.48 43.60 -10.91
N ILE A 51 -11.25 44.81 -11.42
CA ILE A 51 -10.10 45.65 -11.09
C ILE A 51 -10.54 46.65 -10.03
N GLY A 52 -10.00 46.56 -8.82
CA GLY A 52 -10.34 47.49 -7.74
C GLY A 52 -9.46 48.73 -7.69
N ASN A 53 -9.65 49.52 -6.62
CA ASN A 53 -8.97 50.81 -6.44
C ASN A 53 -7.63 50.61 -5.74
N ARG A 54 -6.60 51.39 -6.12
CA ARG A 54 -5.31 51.45 -5.42
C ARG A 54 -5.10 52.84 -4.82
N LEU A 55 -4.93 52.91 -3.51
CA LEU A 55 -4.73 54.15 -2.76
C LEU A 55 -3.39 54.06 -2.03
N ASN A 56 -2.44 54.94 -2.39
CA ASN A 56 -1.17 55.09 -1.71
C ASN A 56 -1.19 56.42 -0.95
N ILE A 57 -1.20 56.37 0.39
CA ILE A 57 -1.36 57.55 1.26
C ILE A 57 -0.20 57.57 2.26
N GLU A 58 0.72 58.52 2.14
CA GLU A 58 1.94 58.52 2.95
C GLU A 58 1.70 58.88 4.43
N ALA A 59 0.65 59.66 4.75
CA ALA A 59 0.31 60.02 6.14
C ALA A 59 -1.04 59.40 6.59
N ASN A 60 -1.83 60.14 7.38
CA ASN A 60 -3.11 59.65 7.91
C ASN A 60 -4.21 59.63 6.83
N ALA A 61 -5.07 58.62 6.87
CA ALA A 61 -6.23 58.48 5.99
C ALA A 61 -7.53 58.46 6.81
N LEU A 62 -8.51 59.26 6.42
CA LEU A 62 -9.88 59.23 6.93
C LEU A 62 -10.84 58.91 5.79
N LEU A 63 -11.56 57.79 5.92
CA LEU A 63 -12.55 57.30 4.96
C LEU A 63 -13.90 57.23 5.68
N GLU A 64 -14.80 58.16 5.39
CA GLU A 64 -16.07 58.32 6.13
C GLU A 64 -17.29 58.23 5.21
N GLY A 65 -18.27 57.40 5.58
CA GLY A 65 -19.56 57.32 4.92
C GLY A 65 -20.68 57.25 5.95
N ARG A 66 -21.61 58.21 5.95
CA ARG A 66 -22.65 58.30 6.99
C ARG A 66 -23.45 57.01 7.14
N ARG A 67 -24.02 56.46 6.06
CA ARG A 67 -24.88 55.26 6.08
C ARG A 67 -24.12 53.95 5.83
N SER A 68 -23.09 53.97 4.98
CA SER A 68 -22.21 52.82 4.82
C SER A 68 -20.87 53.19 4.17
N VAL A 69 -19.86 52.38 4.45
CA VAL A 69 -18.59 52.31 3.71
C VAL A 69 -18.46 50.92 3.10
N GLU A 70 -18.36 50.85 1.78
CA GLU A 70 -18.24 49.60 1.03
C GLU A 70 -16.93 49.61 0.23
N MET A 71 -16.13 48.55 0.37
CA MET A 71 -14.80 48.43 -0.21
C MET A 71 -14.65 47.05 -0.85
N LYS A 72 -14.52 47.01 -2.18
CA LYS A 72 -14.37 45.77 -2.96
C LYS A 72 -13.10 45.80 -3.82
N GLY A 73 -12.25 44.79 -3.67
CA GLY A 73 -10.97 44.66 -4.40
C GLY A 73 -9.97 45.80 -4.16
N VAL A 74 -10.06 46.48 -3.02
CA VAL A 74 -9.29 47.70 -2.75
C VAL A 74 -7.92 47.35 -2.21
N SER A 75 -6.88 48.03 -2.69
CA SER A 75 -5.52 47.98 -2.15
C SER A 75 -5.17 49.37 -1.58
N ILE A 76 -5.16 49.52 -0.27
CA ILE A 76 -4.74 50.74 0.43
C ILE A 76 -3.41 50.49 1.12
N THR A 77 -2.42 51.34 0.85
CA THR A 77 -1.12 51.32 1.52
C THR A 77 -0.85 52.69 2.12
N GLY A 78 -0.47 52.74 3.40
CA GLY A 78 -0.04 53.97 4.04
C GLY A 78 0.88 53.80 5.24
N ASN A 79 1.57 54.88 5.61
CA ASN A 79 2.51 54.87 6.73
C ASN A 79 1.93 55.53 7.99
N GLY A 80 0.71 56.07 7.92
CA GLY A 80 -0.01 56.67 9.06
C GLY A 80 -1.20 55.85 9.54
N THR A 81 -2.04 56.47 10.36
CA THR A 81 -3.29 55.84 10.83
C THR A 81 -4.37 55.92 9.76
N MET A 82 -4.97 54.78 9.43
CA MET A 82 -6.14 54.65 8.57
C MET A 82 -7.41 54.50 9.42
N ARG A 83 -8.35 55.44 9.27
CA ARG A 83 -9.67 55.43 9.93
C ARG A 83 -10.75 55.21 8.89
N VAL A 84 -11.53 54.14 9.07
CA VAL A 84 -12.74 53.87 8.29
C VAL A 84 -13.93 54.01 9.22
N LEU A 85 -14.75 55.03 9.00
CA LEU A 85 -15.85 55.43 9.90
C LEU A 85 -17.20 55.35 9.19
N SER A 86 -18.20 54.80 9.87
CA SER A 86 -19.61 54.85 9.43
C SER A 86 -20.59 54.91 10.59
N ASP A 87 -21.75 55.53 10.40
CA ASP A 87 -22.87 55.37 11.33
C ASP A 87 -23.58 54.02 11.09
N GLY A 88 -23.60 53.55 9.84
CA GLY A 88 -24.09 52.22 9.45
C GLY A 88 -22.96 51.26 9.10
N ASP A 89 -23.11 50.43 8.06
CA ASP A 89 -22.23 49.27 7.85
C ASP A 89 -20.86 49.62 7.23
N ILE A 90 -19.81 48.91 7.64
CA ILE A 90 -18.50 48.85 6.98
C ILE A 90 -18.32 47.46 6.37
N LEU A 91 -18.16 47.38 5.05
CA LEU A 91 -18.09 46.13 4.30
C LEU A 91 -16.81 46.10 3.46
N ILE A 92 -15.85 45.26 3.85
CA ILE A 92 -14.60 45.02 3.13
C ILE A 92 -14.67 43.64 2.49
N ARG A 93 -14.59 43.57 1.16
CA ARG A 93 -14.82 42.35 0.38
C ARG A 93 -13.74 42.13 -0.67
N GLU A 94 -13.56 40.88 -1.04
CA GLU A 94 -12.77 40.46 -2.17
C GLU A 94 -13.35 40.99 -3.50
N SER A 95 -12.48 41.21 -4.49
CA SER A 95 -12.86 41.22 -5.90
C SER A 95 -12.86 39.79 -6.46
N ARG A 96 -13.40 39.59 -7.66
CA ARG A 96 -13.47 38.27 -8.31
C ARG A 96 -12.69 38.22 -9.63
N SER A 97 -12.06 37.09 -9.86
CA SER A 97 -11.47 36.68 -11.14
C SER A 97 -12.24 35.49 -11.66
N TYR A 98 -12.84 35.64 -12.83
CA TYR A 98 -13.61 34.61 -13.51
C TYR A 98 -12.87 34.17 -14.76
N GLU A 99 -12.69 32.86 -14.92
CA GLU A 99 -12.15 32.25 -16.13
C GLU A 99 -13.03 31.06 -16.54
N ASP A 100 -13.48 31.07 -17.79
CA ASP A 100 -14.27 30.00 -18.39
C ASP A 100 -13.58 29.62 -19.70
N LEU A 101 -13.06 28.40 -19.73
CA LEU A 101 -12.37 27.84 -20.89
C LEU A 101 -13.11 26.60 -21.35
N SER A 102 -13.37 26.54 -22.65
CA SER A 102 -13.80 25.33 -23.33
C SER A 102 -12.90 25.11 -24.53
N ALA A 103 -12.14 24.02 -24.51
CA ALA A 103 -11.20 23.66 -25.55
C ALA A 103 -11.42 22.22 -26.03
N GLY A 104 -11.46 22.03 -27.34
CA GLY A 104 -11.54 20.73 -27.99
C GLY A 104 -10.39 20.58 -28.98
N SER A 105 -9.78 19.40 -29.02
CA SER A 105 -8.84 19.03 -30.07
C SER A 105 -9.06 17.58 -30.53
N LYS A 106 -8.95 17.35 -31.83
CA LYS A 106 -9.00 16.02 -32.43
C LYS A 106 -7.84 15.84 -33.37
N SER A 107 -6.99 14.88 -33.02
CA SER A 107 -5.83 14.48 -33.82
C SER A 107 -6.07 13.11 -34.43
N VAL A 108 -5.63 12.93 -35.67
CA VAL A 108 -5.68 11.64 -36.37
C VAL A 108 -4.28 11.30 -36.84
N ALA A 109 -3.66 10.29 -36.24
CA ALA A 109 -2.42 9.71 -36.70
C ALA A 109 -2.71 8.51 -37.60
N LYS A 110 -2.12 8.47 -38.80
CA LYS A 110 -2.26 7.37 -39.76
C LYS A 110 -0.87 6.88 -40.18
N ASN A 111 -0.67 5.57 -40.09
CA ASN A 111 0.48 4.87 -40.66
C ASN A 111 -0.06 3.79 -41.63
N LEU A 112 0.83 3.06 -42.33
CA LEU A 112 0.46 2.11 -43.39
C LEU A 112 -0.55 1.03 -42.96
N VAL A 113 -0.58 0.66 -41.67
CA VAL A 113 -1.40 -0.44 -41.12
C VAL A 113 -2.36 0.00 -39.99
N ASN A 114 -2.23 1.24 -39.48
CA ASN A 114 -2.89 1.70 -38.25
C ASN A 114 -3.45 3.13 -38.36
N LYS A 115 -4.64 3.34 -37.81
CA LYS A 115 -5.23 4.67 -37.59
C LYS A 115 -5.55 4.85 -36.10
N THR A 116 -5.06 5.94 -35.52
CA THR A 116 -5.39 6.37 -34.14
C THR A 116 -6.04 7.74 -34.20
N THR A 117 -7.29 7.84 -33.75
CA THR A 117 -7.99 9.10 -33.51
C THR A 117 -7.95 9.40 -32.02
N THR A 118 -7.42 10.55 -31.63
CA THR A 118 -7.46 11.01 -30.24
C THR A 118 -8.25 12.30 -30.17
N THR A 119 -9.35 12.28 -29.42
CA THR A 119 -10.17 13.46 -29.10
C THR A 119 -9.92 13.83 -27.65
N ARG A 120 -9.62 15.10 -27.41
CA ARG A 120 -9.50 15.68 -26.07
C ARG A 120 -10.44 16.87 -25.97
N LYS A 121 -11.25 16.91 -24.90
CA LYS A 121 -12.03 18.08 -24.53
C LYS A 121 -11.69 18.43 -23.09
N HIS A 122 -11.53 19.72 -22.86
CA HIS A 122 -11.27 20.28 -21.55
C HIS A 122 -12.22 21.47 -21.37
N GLU A 123 -12.97 21.45 -20.29
CA GLU A 123 -13.77 22.58 -19.83
C GLU A 123 -13.36 22.91 -18.40
N HIS A 124 -13.26 24.20 -18.09
CA HIS A 124 -13.19 24.63 -16.70
C HIS A 124 -13.90 25.95 -16.51
N ARG A 125 -14.38 26.14 -15.28
CA ARG A 125 -14.91 27.40 -14.80
C ARG A 125 -14.31 27.70 -13.43
N TYR A 126 -13.55 28.77 -13.35
CA TYR A 126 -12.97 29.28 -12.13
C TYR A 126 -13.65 30.59 -11.75
N ASP A 127 -14.10 30.69 -10.50
CA ASP A 127 -14.57 31.92 -9.87
C ASP A 127 -13.81 32.08 -8.56
N LEU A 128 -12.75 32.88 -8.61
CA LEU A 128 -11.73 32.98 -7.58
C LEU A 128 -11.78 34.36 -6.91
N ALA A 129 -11.76 34.34 -5.58
CA ALA A 129 -11.61 35.51 -4.73
C ALA A 129 -10.21 36.14 -4.89
N GLN A 130 -10.18 37.45 -4.93
CA GLN A 130 -8.97 38.27 -4.89
C GLN A 130 -9.11 39.29 -3.76
N ALA A 131 -8.27 39.15 -2.74
CA ALA A 131 -8.39 39.91 -1.51
C ALA A 131 -8.32 41.43 -1.71
N SER A 132 -9.14 42.17 -0.96
CA SER A 132 -8.79 43.56 -0.64
C SER A 132 -7.60 43.56 0.33
N GLU A 133 -6.73 44.55 0.22
CA GLU A 133 -5.50 44.68 1.01
C GLU A 133 -5.45 46.03 1.69
N PHE A 134 -5.37 46.03 3.02
CA PHE A 134 -5.19 47.23 3.83
C PHE A 134 -3.87 47.06 4.55
N ASP A 135 -2.95 47.98 4.27
CA ASP A 135 -1.63 48.08 4.89
C ASP A 135 -1.49 49.50 5.45
N ALA A 136 -1.45 49.62 6.78
CA ALA A 136 -1.22 50.90 7.44
C ALA A 136 -0.41 50.75 8.73
N ASP A 137 0.08 51.87 9.26
CA ASP A 137 0.69 51.87 10.60
C ASP A 137 -0.32 51.46 11.68
N LYS A 138 -1.51 52.07 11.64
CA LYS A 138 -2.66 51.70 12.49
C LYS A 138 -3.91 51.63 11.66
N VAL A 139 -4.78 50.66 11.93
CA VAL A 139 -6.09 50.53 11.29
C VAL A 139 -7.20 50.65 12.33
N ILE A 140 -8.15 51.54 12.08
CA ILE A 140 -9.33 51.77 12.92
C ILE A 140 -10.57 51.60 12.05
N LEU A 141 -11.38 50.58 12.34
CA LEU A 141 -12.68 50.34 11.72
C LEU A 141 -13.78 50.65 12.75
N GLN A 142 -14.62 51.65 12.51
CA GLN A 142 -15.64 52.04 13.48
C GLN A 142 -17.00 52.21 12.82
N SER A 143 -17.92 51.33 13.18
CA SER A 143 -19.35 51.49 12.94
C SER A 143 -20.06 51.84 14.25
N ASN A 144 -20.85 52.92 14.27
CA ASN A 144 -21.57 53.31 15.51
C ASN A 144 -22.87 52.53 15.72
N HIS A 145 -23.63 52.22 14.67
CA HIS A 145 -24.92 51.53 14.76
C HIS A 145 -25.05 50.33 13.79
N GLY A 146 -24.09 50.11 12.90
CA GLY A 146 -24.07 49.05 11.90
C GLY A 146 -23.03 47.96 12.18
N ASN A 147 -22.79 47.12 11.18
CA ASN A 147 -21.87 45.99 11.27
C ASN A 147 -20.52 46.28 10.63
N VAL A 148 -19.49 45.54 11.02
CA VAL A 148 -18.19 45.51 10.32
C VAL A 148 -18.00 44.10 9.77
N SER A 149 -17.78 43.98 8.46
CA SER A 149 -17.53 42.67 7.82
C SER A 149 -16.26 42.73 6.98
N VAL A 150 -15.37 41.76 7.18
CA VAL A 150 -14.16 41.52 6.38
C VAL A 150 -14.27 40.14 5.75
N GLN A 151 -14.41 40.09 4.44
CA GLN A 151 -14.62 38.86 3.67
C GLN A 151 -13.51 38.65 2.65
N GLY A 152 -12.88 37.47 2.69
CA GLY A 152 -11.77 37.06 1.82
C GLY A 152 -10.67 38.11 1.65
N SER A 153 -10.41 38.93 2.67
CA SER A 153 -9.60 40.14 2.57
C SER A 153 -8.54 40.24 3.67
N ASN A 154 -7.49 41.01 3.41
CA ASN A 154 -6.36 41.21 4.30
C ASN A 154 -6.39 42.63 4.89
N VAL A 155 -6.49 42.74 6.21
CA VAL A 155 -6.44 44.00 6.96
C VAL A 155 -5.32 43.94 7.99
N VAL A 156 -4.17 44.49 7.64
CA VAL A 156 -2.93 44.36 8.41
C VAL A 156 -2.43 45.73 8.84
N ALA A 157 -2.19 45.86 10.14
CA ALA A 157 -1.57 47.04 10.74
C ALA A 157 -0.13 46.74 11.19
N GLU A 158 0.75 47.74 11.17
CA GLU A 158 2.08 47.61 11.78
C GLU A 158 1.97 47.62 13.31
N ASN A 159 1.42 48.71 13.88
CA ASN A 159 1.51 49.05 15.29
C ASN A 159 0.15 49.02 16.02
N GLY A 160 -0.91 48.52 15.39
CA GLY A 160 -2.16 48.18 16.07
C GLY A 160 -3.41 48.24 15.20
N LEU A 161 -4.36 47.36 15.50
CA LEU A 161 -5.66 47.28 14.84
C LEU A 161 -6.78 47.41 15.87
N TRP A 162 -7.78 48.23 15.58
CA TRP A 162 -8.98 48.37 16.38
C TRP A 162 -10.23 48.32 15.52
N ALA A 163 -11.20 47.48 15.87
CA ALA A 163 -12.48 47.39 15.18
C ALA A 163 -13.65 47.45 16.18
N LYS A 164 -14.66 48.27 15.89
CA LYS A 164 -15.90 48.36 16.66
C LYS A 164 -17.13 48.38 15.75
N GLY A 165 -18.17 47.64 16.14
CA GLY A 165 -19.48 47.66 15.48
C GLY A 165 -20.52 46.84 16.23
N LYS A 166 -21.77 46.86 15.75
CA LYS A 166 -22.88 46.08 16.32
C LYS A 166 -22.63 44.58 16.24
N ASN A 167 -22.28 44.09 15.05
CA ASN A 167 -21.73 42.76 14.84
C ASN A 167 -20.44 42.88 14.04
N ILE A 168 -19.48 42.02 14.32
CA ILE A 168 -18.21 41.96 13.58
C ILE A 168 -18.05 40.56 13.00
N GLU A 169 -17.89 40.47 11.67
CA GLU A 169 -17.70 39.23 10.93
C GLU A 169 -16.35 39.25 10.21
N ILE A 170 -15.51 38.25 10.47
CA ILE A 170 -14.26 38.02 9.73
C ILE A 170 -14.37 36.65 9.10
N LYS A 171 -14.42 36.58 7.77
CA LYS A 171 -14.79 35.33 7.10
C LYS A 171 -14.05 35.10 5.80
N GLU A 172 -14.09 33.87 5.35
CA GLU A 172 -13.63 33.44 4.04
C GLU A 172 -14.50 33.98 2.89
N ALA A 173 -13.90 34.09 1.72
CA ALA A 173 -14.62 34.10 0.46
C ALA A 173 -14.61 32.68 -0.13
N GLU A 174 -15.74 32.23 -0.68
CA GLU A 174 -15.83 30.91 -1.31
C GLU A 174 -15.30 30.96 -2.75
N ASN A 175 -14.24 30.21 -3.02
CA ASN A 175 -13.72 29.94 -4.35
C ASN A 175 -14.48 28.76 -4.97
N ARG A 176 -14.87 28.91 -6.25
CA ARG A 176 -15.57 27.85 -6.98
C ARG A 176 -14.72 27.41 -8.17
N VAL A 177 -14.40 26.13 -8.20
CA VAL A 177 -13.61 25.52 -9.26
C VAL A 177 -14.38 24.35 -9.83
N TYR A 178 -14.77 24.46 -11.09
CA TYR A 178 -15.34 23.39 -11.90
C TYR A 178 -14.34 23.00 -12.99
N SER A 179 -14.18 21.71 -13.24
CA SER A 179 -13.44 21.21 -14.39
C SER A 179 -14.01 19.91 -14.91
N GLN A 180 -13.99 19.76 -16.22
CA GLN A 180 -14.36 18.56 -16.93
C GLN A 180 -13.29 18.21 -17.96
N ASP A 181 -12.79 16.98 -17.90
CA ASP A 181 -11.81 16.44 -18.82
C ASP A 181 -12.36 15.19 -19.50
N ILE A 182 -12.27 15.17 -20.83
CA ILE A 182 -12.66 14.02 -21.65
C ILE A 182 -11.50 13.66 -22.55
N GLU A 183 -10.89 12.49 -22.35
CA GLU A 183 -9.93 11.89 -23.27
C GLU A 183 -10.52 10.64 -23.91
N MET A 184 -10.67 10.66 -25.24
CA MET A 184 -11.13 9.52 -26.03
C MET A 184 -10.07 9.12 -27.06
N LYS A 185 -9.63 7.86 -27.02
CA LYS A 185 -8.70 7.24 -27.96
C LYS A 185 -9.40 6.12 -28.71
N GLN A 186 -9.54 6.28 -30.02
CA GLN A 186 -10.04 5.26 -30.93
C GLN A 186 -8.90 4.77 -31.80
N LYS A 187 -8.63 3.48 -31.77
CA LYS A 187 -7.66 2.82 -32.64
C LYS A 187 -8.39 1.88 -33.59
N SER A 188 -7.90 1.80 -34.82
CA SER A 188 -8.37 0.82 -35.81
C SER A 188 -7.19 0.34 -36.66
N GLY A 189 -7.15 -0.95 -36.99
CA GLY A 189 -6.06 -1.55 -37.78
C GLY A 189 -5.28 -2.61 -36.98
N LEU A 190 -4.03 -2.85 -37.36
CA LEU A 190 -3.08 -3.82 -36.76
C LEU A 190 -2.32 -3.26 -35.54
N MET A 191 -2.89 -3.37 -34.35
CA MET A 191 -2.29 -2.86 -33.10
C MET A 191 -1.28 -3.86 -32.51
N GLY A 192 -0.15 -3.38 -31.99
CA GLY A 192 0.82 -4.21 -31.27
C GLY A 192 0.45 -4.36 -29.79
N ALA A 193 0.41 -5.60 -29.29
CA ALA A 193 0.21 -5.93 -27.88
C ALA A 193 1.30 -6.94 -27.48
N GLY A 194 2.46 -6.45 -27.05
CA GLY A 194 3.61 -7.29 -26.69
C GLY A 194 4.00 -8.24 -27.82
N ILE A 195 3.82 -9.55 -27.58
CA ILE A 195 4.21 -10.64 -28.47
C ILE A 195 3.11 -11.08 -29.48
N GLY A 196 2.04 -10.29 -29.63
CA GLY A 196 0.94 -10.53 -30.58
C GLY A 196 0.39 -9.26 -31.26
N PHE A 197 -0.43 -9.44 -32.30
CA PHE A 197 -1.09 -8.36 -33.05
C PHE A 197 -2.62 -8.42 -32.95
N THR A 198 -3.27 -7.28 -32.74
CA THR A 198 -4.74 -7.13 -32.74
C THR A 198 -5.16 -6.47 -34.04
N ILE A 199 -5.96 -7.16 -34.87
CA ILE A 199 -6.67 -6.52 -35.99
C ILE A 199 -8.09 -6.23 -35.52
N GLY A 200 -8.46 -4.96 -35.43
CA GLY A 200 -9.79 -4.60 -34.94
C GLY A 200 -10.01 -3.12 -34.67
N GLN A 201 -11.10 -2.82 -33.99
CA GLN A 201 -11.43 -1.50 -33.46
C GLN A 201 -11.35 -1.52 -31.93
N GLN A 202 -10.72 -0.51 -31.36
CA GLN A 202 -10.61 -0.32 -29.91
C GLN A 202 -10.95 1.13 -29.57
N LYS A 203 -11.83 1.33 -28.60
CA LYS A 203 -12.20 2.63 -28.04
C LYS A 203 -11.92 2.63 -26.55
N GLN A 204 -11.17 3.63 -26.12
CA GLN A 204 -10.91 3.95 -24.72
C GLN A 204 -11.42 5.37 -24.49
N ALA A 205 -12.26 5.56 -23.47
CA ALA A 205 -12.70 6.89 -23.06
C ALA A 205 -12.56 7.03 -21.54
N LEU A 206 -12.03 8.17 -21.12
CA LEU A 206 -11.97 8.63 -19.74
C LEU A 206 -12.69 9.98 -19.66
N GLU A 207 -13.74 10.04 -18.86
CA GLU A 207 -14.52 11.24 -18.57
C GLU A 207 -14.38 11.53 -17.07
N VAL A 208 -13.94 12.73 -16.72
CA VAL A 208 -13.81 13.20 -15.33
C VAL A 208 -14.51 14.55 -15.22
N ASP A 209 -15.39 14.68 -14.24
CA ASP A 209 -16.08 15.91 -13.88
C ASP A 209 -15.83 16.17 -12.39
N GLN A 210 -15.42 17.39 -12.05
CA GLN A 210 -15.01 17.79 -10.70
C GLN A 210 -15.52 19.17 -10.35
N THR A 211 -16.11 19.29 -9.16
CA THR A 211 -16.49 20.56 -8.55
C THR A 211 -15.83 20.68 -7.18
N ARG A 212 -15.25 21.84 -6.88
CA ARG A 212 -14.68 22.14 -5.57
C ARG A 212 -15.07 23.54 -5.11
N LEU A 213 -15.55 23.63 -3.88
CA LEU A 213 -15.79 24.86 -3.15
C LEU A 213 -14.73 24.94 -2.05
N SER A 214 -13.96 26.02 -2.01
CA SER A 214 -12.87 26.17 -1.03
C SER A 214 -12.87 27.54 -0.38
N ALA A 215 -12.53 27.58 0.90
CA ALA A 215 -12.43 28.78 1.70
C ALA A 215 -11.14 29.55 1.38
N SER A 216 -11.30 30.80 0.94
CA SER A 216 -10.23 31.80 0.86
C SER A 216 -10.33 32.73 2.06
N GLY A 217 -9.61 32.40 3.13
CA GLY A 217 -9.71 33.07 4.42
C GLY A 217 -9.30 34.55 4.43
N SER A 218 -9.96 35.34 5.27
CA SER A 218 -9.49 36.69 5.63
C SER A 218 -8.31 36.65 6.59
N GLN A 219 -7.45 37.67 6.54
CA GLN A 219 -6.35 37.85 7.50
C GLN A 219 -6.46 39.24 8.11
N VAL A 220 -6.71 39.32 9.41
CA VAL A 220 -6.89 40.57 10.13
C VAL A 220 -5.92 40.61 11.29
N GLY A 221 -5.16 41.69 11.48
CA GLY A 221 -4.25 41.74 12.61
C GLY A 221 -3.22 42.83 12.61
N SER A 222 -2.26 42.71 13.53
CA SER A 222 -1.15 43.64 13.66
C SER A 222 0.20 42.95 13.90
N LEU A 223 1.30 43.56 13.45
CA LEU A 223 2.64 42.97 13.55
C LEU A 223 3.35 43.27 14.87
N HIS A 224 3.23 44.50 15.38
CA HIS A 224 3.96 45.02 16.54
C HIS A 224 3.06 45.60 17.64
N GLY A 225 1.75 45.66 17.39
CA GLY A 225 0.77 46.19 18.34
C GLY A 225 -0.31 45.18 18.72
N ASN A 226 -1.34 45.69 19.37
CA ASN A 226 -2.50 44.90 19.75
C ASN A 226 -3.55 44.89 18.64
N THR A 227 -4.28 43.79 18.55
CA THR A 227 -5.47 43.62 17.71
C THR A 227 -6.69 43.57 18.61
N THR A 228 -7.54 44.60 18.58
CA THR A 228 -8.70 44.73 19.48
C THR A 228 -10.01 44.78 18.70
N ILE A 229 -10.94 43.89 19.04
CA ILE A 229 -12.25 43.73 18.42
C ILE A 229 -13.34 43.92 19.47
N ILE A 230 -14.26 44.85 19.23
CA ILE A 230 -15.38 45.16 20.13
C ILE A 230 -16.68 45.06 19.35
N ALA A 231 -17.42 43.97 19.55
CA ALA A 231 -18.74 43.77 18.97
C ALA A 231 -19.83 44.01 20.02
N ASP A 232 -20.79 44.91 19.78
CA ASP A 232 -21.85 45.17 20.76
C ASP A 232 -22.80 43.97 20.95
N ASN A 233 -22.88 43.08 19.94
CA ASN A 233 -23.64 41.84 19.96
C ASN A 233 -22.77 40.63 19.62
N ASN A 234 -22.55 40.33 18.34
CA ASN A 234 -21.91 39.08 17.93
C ASN A 234 -20.57 39.32 17.21
N TYR A 235 -19.56 38.57 17.63
CA TYR A 235 -18.32 38.38 16.89
C TYR A 235 -18.33 37.00 16.23
N THR A 236 -18.18 36.93 14.91
CA THR A 236 -18.13 35.68 14.16
C THR A 236 -16.86 35.64 13.31
N GLN A 237 -16.08 34.56 13.47
CA GLN A 237 -14.92 34.25 12.66
C GLN A 237 -15.14 32.91 11.95
N THR A 238 -15.00 32.86 10.63
CA THR A 238 -15.09 31.61 9.84
C THR A 238 -13.89 31.50 8.89
N ALA A 239 -13.26 30.31 8.83
CA ALA A 239 -12.05 29.97 8.06
C ALA A 239 -11.08 31.13 7.80
N SER A 240 -10.72 31.87 8.85
CA SER A 240 -9.91 33.09 8.75
C SER A 240 -8.94 33.21 9.91
N ALA A 241 -7.99 34.14 9.81
CA ALA A 241 -6.97 34.39 10.83
C ALA A 241 -7.11 35.78 11.44
N LEU A 242 -7.15 35.84 12.77
CA LEU A 242 -7.03 37.06 13.56
C LEU A 242 -5.74 37.00 14.39
N SER A 243 -4.82 37.94 14.20
CA SER A 243 -3.47 37.81 14.79
C SER A 243 -2.89 39.10 15.39
N ALA A 244 -2.00 38.95 16.37
CA ALA A 244 -1.12 40.00 16.89
C ALA A 244 0.32 39.44 17.07
N ILE A 245 1.21 39.69 16.10
CA ILE A 245 2.50 38.99 16.04
C ILE A 245 3.46 39.38 17.18
N LYS A 246 3.40 40.60 17.72
CA LYS A 246 4.16 41.00 18.92
C LYS A 246 3.31 41.80 19.91
N GLY A 247 2.03 41.46 20.01
CA GLY A 247 1.10 42.09 20.93
C GLY A 247 -0.03 41.15 21.31
N ASP A 248 -1.10 41.73 21.85
CA ASP A 248 -2.25 40.99 22.35
C ASP A 248 -3.42 41.00 21.35
N VAL A 249 -4.19 39.92 21.33
CA VAL A 249 -5.51 39.88 20.71
C VAL A 249 -6.57 40.01 21.79
N ASN A 250 -7.46 40.99 21.68
CA ASN A 250 -8.56 41.22 22.60
C ASN A 250 -9.90 41.22 21.85
N ILE A 251 -10.81 40.32 22.22
CA ILE A 251 -12.16 40.23 21.66
C ILE A 251 -13.17 40.44 22.79
N LEU A 252 -14.04 41.44 22.64
CA LEU A 252 -15.18 41.68 23.53
C LEU A 252 -16.47 41.61 22.71
N ALA A 253 -17.39 40.72 23.12
CA ALA A 253 -18.70 40.58 22.49
C ALA A 253 -19.77 40.16 23.51
N LYS A 254 -21.04 40.09 23.09
CA LYS A 254 -22.04 39.29 23.81
C LYS A 254 -21.84 37.82 23.50
N ASN A 255 -21.69 37.47 22.21
CA ASN A 255 -21.33 36.12 21.77
C ASN A 255 -20.12 36.15 20.85
N ALA A 256 -19.22 35.19 21.02
CA ALA A 256 -18.05 35.01 20.16
C ALA A 256 -18.07 33.60 19.55
N LYS A 257 -18.11 33.51 18.22
CA LYS A 257 -18.09 32.24 17.48
C LYS A 257 -16.89 32.21 16.54
N ILE A 258 -15.96 31.29 16.75
CA ILE A 258 -14.78 31.07 15.92
C ILE A 258 -14.88 29.64 15.37
N GLN A 259 -15.09 29.49 14.08
CA GLN A 259 -15.42 28.20 13.49
C GLN A 259 -14.66 27.93 12.18
N ALA A 260 -14.46 26.66 11.86
CA ALA A 260 -14.01 26.24 10.54
C ALA A 260 -15.11 26.45 9.47
N ALA A 261 -14.69 26.58 8.20
CA ALA A 261 -15.60 26.47 7.05
C ALA A 261 -15.55 25.07 6.44
N ASP A 262 -16.61 24.70 5.72
CA ASP A 262 -16.65 23.45 4.95
C ASP A 262 -16.11 23.67 3.53
N ASP A 263 -14.94 23.12 3.25
CA ASP A 263 -14.42 22.94 1.88
C ASP A 263 -15.08 21.71 1.26
N LYS A 264 -15.96 21.91 0.29
CA LYS A 264 -16.73 20.84 -0.35
C LYS A 264 -16.09 20.39 -1.67
N TYR A 265 -16.21 19.12 -1.98
CA TYR A 265 -15.75 18.58 -3.25
C TYR A 265 -16.68 17.48 -3.74
N GLU A 266 -16.82 17.40 -5.06
CA GLU A 266 -17.53 16.34 -5.76
C GLU A 266 -16.72 15.93 -7.00
N SER A 267 -16.64 14.64 -7.28
CA SER A 267 -15.99 14.11 -8.47
C SER A 267 -16.78 12.95 -9.05
N ASN A 268 -17.08 13.03 -10.34
CA ASN A 268 -17.68 11.97 -11.13
C ASN A 268 -16.65 11.50 -12.16
N MET A 269 -16.26 10.24 -12.08
CA MET A 269 -15.32 9.61 -13.00
C MET A 269 -16.01 8.47 -13.74
N LYS A 270 -15.85 8.41 -15.06
CA LYS A 270 -16.36 7.33 -15.91
C LYS A 270 -15.28 6.86 -16.86
N GLN A 271 -15.00 5.57 -16.83
CA GLN A 271 -14.10 4.91 -17.76
C GLN A 271 -14.89 3.95 -18.65
N THR A 272 -14.66 4.04 -19.96
CA THR A 272 -15.28 3.14 -20.95
C THR A 272 -14.19 2.47 -21.80
N PHE A 273 -14.29 1.15 -21.93
CA PHE A 273 -13.46 0.36 -22.83
C PHE A 273 -14.36 -0.48 -23.73
N GLU A 274 -14.20 -0.35 -25.05
CA GLU A 274 -14.87 -1.17 -26.05
C GLU A 274 -13.82 -1.72 -27.02
N GLN A 275 -13.85 -3.02 -27.26
CA GLN A 275 -12.97 -3.68 -28.21
C GLN A 275 -13.74 -4.66 -29.09
N LYS A 276 -13.45 -4.62 -30.39
CA LYS A 276 -13.96 -5.55 -31.40
C LYS A 276 -12.77 -6.06 -32.21
N GLY A 277 -12.37 -7.31 -32.02
CA GLY A 277 -11.26 -7.91 -32.78
C GLY A 277 -10.43 -8.96 -32.01
N LEU A 278 -9.32 -9.36 -32.62
CA LEU A 278 -8.40 -10.37 -32.11
C LEU A 278 -7.62 -9.87 -30.88
N THR A 279 -7.77 -10.48 -29.69
CA THR A 279 -7.31 -9.85 -28.41
C THR A 279 -6.48 -10.77 -27.51
N ILE A 280 -5.41 -10.22 -26.88
CA ILE A 280 -4.66 -10.76 -25.72
C ILE A 280 -4.65 -9.68 -24.61
N ALA A 281 -4.80 -10.07 -23.35
CA ALA A 281 -5.41 -9.34 -22.21
C ALA A 281 -4.79 -7.99 -21.75
N LEU A 282 -5.61 -7.23 -21.00
CA LEU A 282 -5.45 -5.83 -20.57
C LEU A 282 -5.30 -5.70 -19.03
N THR A 283 -4.46 -4.76 -18.56
CA THR A 283 -4.35 -4.29 -17.16
C THR A 283 -4.69 -2.80 -17.09
N SER A 284 -5.26 -2.31 -15.98
CA SER A 284 -5.47 -0.87 -15.76
C SER A 284 -5.34 -0.51 -14.27
N PRO A 285 -4.42 0.39 -13.90
CA PRO A 285 -4.53 1.18 -12.68
C PRO A 285 -4.87 2.64 -13.00
N ILE A 286 -5.81 3.24 -12.25
CA ILE A 286 -6.16 4.66 -12.32
C ILE A 286 -6.48 5.13 -10.90
N LEU A 287 -5.49 5.72 -10.22
CA LEU A 287 -5.70 6.35 -8.91
C LEU A 287 -5.18 7.79 -8.86
N ASP A 288 -4.44 8.25 -9.88
CA ASP A 288 -3.68 9.52 -9.80
C ASP A 288 -4.50 10.79 -10.12
N ALA A 289 -5.72 10.67 -10.64
CA ALA A 289 -6.48 11.83 -11.14
C ALA A 289 -7.05 12.74 -10.02
N ILE A 290 -7.24 12.23 -8.80
CA ILE A 290 -7.78 13.04 -7.68
C ILE A 290 -6.73 14.04 -7.16
N ASN A 291 -5.43 13.72 -7.28
CA ASN A 291 -4.35 14.55 -6.77
C ASN A 291 -4.02 15.77 -7.65
N ALA A 292 -4.34 15.73 -8.95
CA ALA A 292 -3.98 16.79 -9.90
C ALA A 292 -4.69 18.14 -9.62
N VAL A 293 -5.93 18.12 -9.13
CA VAL A 293 -6.71 19.34 -8.83
C VAL A 293 -6.29 20.02 -7.52
N GLN A 294 -5.68 19.30 -6.57
CA GLN A 294 -4.99 19.96 -5.45
C GLN A 294 -3.87 20.87 -5.95
N GLY A 295 -3.21 20.51 -7.06
CA GLY A 295 -2.19 21.32 -7.70
C GLY A 295 -2.72 22.65 -8.21
N ALA A 296 -3.92 22.70 -8.80
CA ALA A 296 -4.53 23.93 -9.31
C ALA A 296 -4.93 24.90 -8.18
N VAL A 297 -5.53 24.39 -7.09
CA VAL A 297 -5.87 25.20 -5.90
C VAL A 297 -4.62 25.71 -5.19
N LYS A 298 -3.61 24.85 -4.98
CA LYS A 298 -2.32 25.25 -4.40
C LYS A 298 -1.55 26.23 -5.28
N SER A 299 -1.62 26.07 -6.61
CA SER A 299 -1.02 26.99 -7.58
C SER A 299 -1.73 28.34 -7.59
N ALA A 300 -3.06 28.38 -7.50
CA ALA A 300 -3.82 29.63 -7.37
C ALA A 300 -3.53 30.35 -6.04
N GLN A 301 -3.41 29.60 -4.93
CA GLN A 301 -2.97 30.13 -3.63
C GLN A 301 -1.55 30.71 -3.66
N THR A 302 -0.67 30.23 -4.55
CA THR A 302 0.71 30.73 -4.71
C THR A 302 0.86 31.83 -5.76
N MET A 303 -0.12 32.03 -6.66
CA MET A 303 -0.10 33.07 -7.69
C MET A 303 -0.40 34.49 -7.19
N GLY A 304 -0.70 34.66 -5.90
CA GLY A 304 -1.05 35.94 -5.28
C GLY A 304 -0.19 36.31 -4.08
N LYS A 305 1.15 36.33 -4.20
CA LYS A 305 1.96 37.03 -3.19
C LYS A 305 1.52 38.50 -3.18
N SER A 306 1.10 39.01 -2.03
CA SER A 306 0.73 40.41 -1.89
C SER A 306 1.89 41.30 -2.31
N LYS A 307 1.60 42.50 -2.84
CA LYS A 307 2.66 43.48 -3.10
C LYS A 307 3.16 44.15 -1.80
N SER A 308 2.44 43.97 -0.68
CA SER A 308 2.85 44.46 0.65
C SER A 308 3.75 43.45 1.38
N SER A 309 4.89 43.93 1.86
CA SER A 309 5.80 43.14 2.71
C SER A 309 5.16 42.77 4.06
N ARG A 310 4.29 43.63 4.63
CA ARG A 310 3.59 43.39 5.91
C ARG A 310 2.50 42.33 5.79
N VAL A 311 1.72 42.37 4.71
CA VAL A 311 0.72 41.33 4.43
C VAL A 311 1.42 39.98 4.22
N ASN A 312 2.53 39.95 3.47
CA ASN A 312 3.31 38.73 3.30
C ASN A 312 3.94 38.25 4.62
N ALA A 313 4.46 39.16 5.46
CA ALA A 313 5.02 38.81 6.77
C ALA A 313 3.94 38.23 7.71
N MET A 314 2.74 38.81 7.72
CA MET A 314 1.58 38.30 8.47
C MET A 314 1.18 36.91 7.97
N ALA A 315 1.14 36.69 6.65
CA ALA A 315 0.83 35.39 6.06
C ALA A 315 1.87 34.31 6.44
N VAL A 316 3.16 34.66 6.43
CA VAL A 316 4.24 33.78 6.90
C VAL A 316 4.09 33.47 8.38
N ALA A 317 3.77 34.47 9.21
CA ALA A 317 3.55 34.25 10.64
C ALA A 317 2.33 33.34 10.91
N ASN A 318 1.21 33.55 10.23
CA ASN A 318 0.01 32.71 10.32
C ASN A 318 0.30 31.24 9.90
N THR A 319 1.14 31.04 8.88
CA THR A 319 1.58 29.68 8.47
C THR A 319 2.60 29.04 9.42
N ALA A 320 3.42 29.83 10.12
CA ALA A 320 4.25 29.34 11.21
C ALA A 320 3.40 28.83 12.39
N TYR A 321 2.35 29.55 12.78
CA TYR A 321 1.41 29.09 13.82
C TYR A 321 0.69 27.79 13.42
N SER A 322 0.33 27.61 12.14
CA SER A 322 -0.31 26.37 11.67
C SER A 322 0.66 25.16 11.61
N SER A 323 1.95 25.38 11.33
CA SER A 323 2.96 24.33 11.20
C SER A 323 3.55 23.84 12.53
N VAL A 324 3.67 24.71 13.55
CA VAL A 324 4.16 24.32 14.88
C VAL A 324 3.18 23.38 15.60
N GLN A 325 1.87 23.50 15.35
CA GLN A 325 0.86 22.61 15.91
C GLN A 325 0.71 21.30 15.11
N ALA A 326 0.86 21.34 13.77
CA ALA A 326 0.95 20.13 12.94
C ALA A 326 2.23 19.31 13.21
N GLY A 327 3.33 19.97 13.61
CA GLY A 327 4.60 19.32 13.95
C GLY A 327 4.55 18.34 15.14
N ARG A 328 3.51 18.42 15.99
CA ARG A 328 3.30 17.47 17.10
C ARG A 328 2.57 16.18 16.68
N ALA A 329 1.86 16.19 15.55
CA ALA A 329 1.24 14.98 14.98
C ALA A 329 2.14 14.27 13.94
N VAL A 330 3.17 14.97 13.40
CA VAL A 330 3.97 14.49 12.26
C VAL A 330 5.33 13.90 12.66
N ALA A 331 5.74 14.00 13.93
CA ALA A 331 6.98 13.36 14.41
C ALA A 331 7.01 11.81 14.25
N GLY A 332 5.86 11.17 14.01
CA GLY A 332 5.74 9.74 13.72
C GLY A 332 5.67 9.34 12.23
N LEU A 333 5.64 10.30 11.28
CA LEU A 333 5.39 10.04 9.85
C LEU A 333 6.55 10.43 8.92
N ALA A 334 7.61 11.04 9.43
CA ALA A 334 8.82 11.40 8.66
C ALA A 334 9.74 10.21 8.32
N GLY A 335 9.27 8.97 8.50
CA GLY A 335 9.99 7.72 8.16
C GLY A 335 9.44 6.95 6.96
N MET A 336 8.36 7.41 6.31
CA MET A 336 7.67 6.66 5.24
C MET A 336 7.60 7.41 3.90
N GLY A 337 8.64 8.19 3.60
CA GLY A 337 8.70 9.06 2.41
C GLY A 337 9.94 8.87 1.55
N ALA A 338 10.47 7.65 1.42
CA ALA A 338 11.48 7.32 0.42
C ALA A 338 11.42 5.82 0.07
N GLY A 339 10.47 5.41 -0.78
CA GLY A 339 10.41 4.02 -1.20
C GLY A 339 9.16 3.60 -1.97
N ALA A 340 8.69 4.39 -2.94
CA ALA A 340 7.69 3.92 -3.89
C ALA A 340 7.83 4.64 -5.23
N GLY A 341 8.53 4.00 -6.17
CA GLY A 341 8.63 4.52 -7.53
C GLY A 341 9.49 3.66 -8.47
N GLN A 342 8.80 2.99 -9.39
CA GLN A 342 9.23 2.60 -10.74
C GLN A 342 9.86 1.21 -10.94
N SER A 343 8.96 0.24 -11.13
CA SER A 343 9.19 -0.98 -11.93
C SER A 343 8.88 -0.71 -13.41
N GLY A 344 9.71 -1.18 -14.35
CA GLY A 344 9.38 -1.20 -15.78
C GLY A 344 10.36 -1.98 -16.69
N GLY A 345 9.83 -2.98 -17.42
CA GLY A 345 10.33 -3.59 -18.68
C GLY A 345 11.47 -4.63 -18.57
N ASP A 346 11.55 -5.75 -19.30
CA ASP A 346 10.80 -6.26 -20.46
C ASP A 346 11.20 -7.76 -20.68
N SER A 347 10.27 -8.65 -21.09
CA SER A 347 10.61 -10.00 -21.58
C SER A 347 9.63 -10.48 -22.66
N SER A 348 10.18 -10.84 -23.83
CA SER A 348 9.48 -11.32 -25.03
C SER A 348 9.70 -12.83 -25.26
N GLY A 349 8.67 -13.53 -25.74
CA GLY A 349 8.74 -14.90 -26.30
C GLY A 349 7.40 -15.66 -26.28
N ILE A 350 6.92 -16.08 -27.46
CA ILE A 350 5.53 -16.11 -27.95
C ILE A 350 4.80 -17.46 -27.80
N LYS A 351 3.49 -17.44 -27.47
CA LYS A 351 2.49 -18.43 -27.93
C LYS A 351 1.21 -17.69 -28.36
N ILE A 352 0.72 -17.93 -29.58
CA ILE A 352 -0.38 -17.21 -30.25
C ILE A 352 -1.67 -18.03 -30.18
N SER A 353 -2.75 -17.46 -29.62
CA SER A 353 -4.11 -17.97 -29.72
C SER A 353 -5.00 -16.95 -30.46
N ILE A 354 -5.74 -17.39 -31.48
CA ILE A 354 -6.58 -16.53 -32.32
C ILE A 354 -8.03 -16.53 -31.80
N THR A 355 -8.44 -15.47 -31.10
CA THR A 355 -9.80 -15.32 -30.55
C THR A 355 -10.44 -14.02 -31.05
N TYR A 356 -11.54 -14.11 -31.82
CA TYR A 356 -12.33 -12.95 -32.24
C TYR A 356 -13.41 -12.66 -31.19
N GLY A 357 -13.41 -11.47 -30.58
CA GLY A 357 -14.40 -11.13 -29.55
C GLY A 357 -14.82 -9.67 -29.57
N GLN A 358 -16.06 -9.44 -29.14
CA GLN A 358 -16.58 -8.12 -28.77
C GLN A 358 -16.60 -8.05 -27.25
N GLN A 359 -15.91 -7.05 -26.68
CA GLN A 359 -15.86 -6.81 -25.24
C GLN A 359 -16.19 -5.35 -24.95
N GLN A 360 -17.03 -5.13 -23.94
CA GLN A 360 -17.38 -3.83 -23.42
C GLN A 360 -17.19 -3.83 -21.90
N SER A 361 -16.58 -2.79 -21.37
CA SER A 361 -16.43 -2.53 -19.93
C SER A 361 -16.72 -1.07 -19.64
N GLU A 362 -17.50 -0.81 -18.60
CA GLU A 362 -17.79 0.52 -18.07
C GLU A 362 -17.56 0.53 -16.55
N SER A 363 -16.81 1.52 -16.08
CA SER A 363 -16.57 1.80 -14.68
C SER A 363 -17.05 3.22 -14.36
N LYS A 364 -17.76 3.40 -13.26
CA LYS A 364 -18.20 4.71 -12.75
C LYS A 364 -17.85 4.84 -11.29
N THR A 365 -17.26 5.96 -10.91
CA THR A 365 -16.95 6.30 -9.52
C THR A 365 -17.47 7.70 -9.25
N HIS A 366 -18.22 7.85 -8.17
CA HIS A 366 -18.72 9.10 -7.65
C HIS A 366 -18.15 9.30 -6.25
N VAL A 367 -17.57 10.46 -6.00
CA VAL A 367 -16.97 10.84 -4.73
C VAL A 367 -17.54 12.19 -4.33
N GLU A 368 -17.97 12.33 -3.09
CA GLU A 368 -18.45 13.60 -2.52
C GLU A 368 -17.97 13.72 -1.07
N GLY A 369 -17.64 14.93 -0.62
CA GLY A 369 -17.32 15.14 0.79
C GLY A 369 -17.10 16.59 1.17
N LYS A 370 -16.82 16.80 2.46
CA LYS A 370 -16.43 18.08 3.03
C LYS A 370 -15.19 17.93 3.92
N THR A 371 -14.29 18.90 3.85
CA THR A 371 -13.13 19.03 4.73
C THR A 371 -13.21 20.35 5.51
N ALA A 372 -12.70 20.40 6.74
CA ALA A 372 -12.79 21.63 7.55
C ALA A 372 -11.58 22.55 7.31
N ALA A 373 -11.83 23.79 6.88
CA ALA A 373 -10.84 24.86 6.81
C ALA A 373 -10.83 25.66 8.13
N LYS A 374 -9.80 25.48 8.95
CA LYS A 374 -9.73 26.01 10.32
C LYS A 374 -9.78 27.55 10.40
N SER A 375 -10.36 28.07 11.48
CA SER A 375 -10.10 29.45 11.92
C SER A 375 -8.95 29.51 12.92
N GLN A 376 -8.30 30.68 13.00
CA GLN A 376 -7.15 30.90 13.86
C GLN A 376 -7.23 32.24 14.61
N VAL A 377 -6.95 32.23 15.91
CA VAL A 377 -6.76 33.44 16.72
C VAL A 377 -5.43 33.35 17.47
N ASN A 378 -4.41 34.10 17.04
CA ASN A 378 -3.03 33.92 17.52
C ASN A 378 -2.37 35.20 18.02
N ALA A 379 -1.61 35.11 19.10
CA ALA A 379 -0.81 36.21 19.63
C ALA A 379 0.54 35.73 20.18
N ASP A 380 1.63 36.45 19.95
CA ASP A 380 2.86 36.25 20.76
C ASP A 380 2.67 36.82 22.18
N GLY A 381 1.76 37.78 22.35
CA GLY A 381 1.27 38.22 23.64
C GLY A 381 0.16 37.30 24.16
N LYS A 382 -0.90 37.93 24.66
CA LYS A 382 -2.08 37.25 25.21
C LYS A 382 -3.23 37.22 24.20
N VAL A 383 -4.04 36.17 24.27
CA VAL A 383 -5.36 36.14 23.64
C VAL A 383 -6.42 36.22 24.74
N ASN A 384 -7.24 37.27 24.72
CA ASN A 384 -8.34 37.45 25.66
C ASN A 384 -9.67 37.52 24.89
N ILE A 385 -10.59 36.59 25.19
CA ILE A 385 -11.92 36.54 24.59
C ILE A 385 -12.95 36.63 25.72
N VAL A 386 -13.78 37.67 25.68
CA VAL A 386 -14.77 37.96 26.72
C VAL A 386 -16.16 38.08 26.08
N ALA A 387 -17.07 37.20 26.50
CA ALA A 387 -18.47 37.15 26.10
C ALA A 387 -19.37 37.51 27.30
N THR A 388 -19.95 38.71 27.31
CA THR A 388 -20.76 39.21 28.45
C THR A 388 -22.12 39.72 28.00
N ALA A 389 -23.20 39.29 28.66
CA ALA A 389 -24.56 39.75 28.37
C ALA A 389 -25.52 39.54 29.56
N VAL A 390 -26.64 40.27 29.56
CA VAL A 390 -27.74 40.03 30.50
C VAL A 390 -28.61 38.89 29.94
N GLY A 391 -28.58 37.71 30.58
CA GLY A 391 -29.38 36.53 30.20
C GLY A 391 -28.54 35.35 29.68
N LYS A 392 -29.17 34.37 29.01
CA LYS A 392 -28.52 33.12 28.55
C LYS A 392 -27.76 33.22 27.20
N ASP A 393 -27.60 34.42 26.66
CA ASP A 393 -27.03 34.65 25.32
C ASP A 393 -25.61 35.23 25.38
N ALA A 394 -24.71 34.56 26.13
CA ALA A 394 -23.32 34.98 26.33
C ALA A 394 -22.32 33.82 26.20
N ASN A 395 -22.17 33.29 24.98
CA ASN A 395 -21.37 32.10 24.70
C ASN A 395 -20.06 32.40 23.97
N ILE A 396 -19.04 31.58 24.23
CA ILE A 396 -17.86 31.43 23.39
C ILE A 396 -17.91 30.05 22.71
N ASP A 397 -17.98 30.01 21.39
CA ASP A 397 -17.96 28.80 20.58
C ASP A 397 -16.67 28.75 19.74
N ILE A 398 -15.83 27.74 19.93
CA ILE A 398 -14.60 27.46 19.16
C ILE A 398 -14.77 26.10 18.49
N ILE A 399 -14.88 26.05 17.16
CA ILE A 399 -15.28 24.85 16.40
C ILE A 399 -14.27 24.55 15.29
N GLY A 400 -13.59 23.40 15.34
CA GLY A 400 -12.49 23.05 14.43
C GLY A 400 -11.44 24.17 14.25
N SER A 401 -11.10 24.87 15.33
CA SER A 401 -10.34 26.12 15.29
C SER A 401 -9.22 26.14 16.32
N ASP A 402 -8.19 26.94 16.04
CA ASP A 402 -7.01 27.04 16.90
C ASP A 402 -6.92 28.45 17.52
N VAL A 403 -6.81 28.55 18.85
CA VAL A 403 -6.73 29.82 19.60
C VAL A 403 -5.53 29.78 20.54
N SER A 404 -4.52 30.63 20.35
CA SER A 404 -3.26 30.53 21.09
C SER A 404 -2.59 31.88 21.39
N GLY A 405 -2.37 32.18 22.67
CA GLY A 405 -1.53 33.27 23.14
C GLY A 405 -0.25 32.74 23.78
N LYS A 406 0.93 33.12 23.26
CA LYS A 406 2.22 32.63 23.77
C LYS A 406 2.57 33.17 25.16
N GLN A 407 1.91 34.24 25.62
CA GLN A 407 2.00 34.74 27.00
C GLN A 407 0.73 34.48 27.82
N GLY A 408 -0.29 33.87 27.22
CA GLY A 408 -1.47 33.36 27.91
C GLY A 408 -2.75 33.42 27.07
N THR A 409 -3.68 32.53 27.34
CA THR A 409 -5.01 32.48 26.69
C THR A 409 -6.10 32.54 27.74
N THR A 410 -7.03 33.49 27.63
CA THR A 410 -8.12 33.67 28.60
C THR A 410 -9.47 33.71 27.87
N LEU A 411 -10.37 32.80 28.24
CA LEU A 411 -11.75 32.75 27.76
C LEU A 411 -12.70 32.99 28.93
N ILE A 412 -13.54 34.03 28.84
CA ILE A 412 -14.53 34.37 29.88
C ILE A 412 -15.90 34.51 29.22
N ALA A 413 -16.86 33.69 29.64
CA ALA A 413 -18.24 33.73 29.16
C ALA A 413 -19.23 33.75 30.33
N ASP A 414 -20.19 34.69 30.31
CA ASP A 414 -21.25 34.73 31.33
C ASP A 414 -22.18 33.51 31.27
N ASN A 415 -22.23 32.79 30.13
CA ASN A 415 -23.00 31.55 29.97
C ASN A 415 -22.10 30.34 29.66
N GLN A 416 -21.81 30.00 28.40
CA GLN A 416 -21.10 28.76 28.06
C GLN A 416 -19.79 28.99 27.32
N VAL A 417 -18.81 28.10 27.55
CA VAL A 417 -17.62 27.96 26.70
C VAL A 417 -17.66 26.59 26.03
N ASN A 418 -17.78 26.58 24.70
CA ASN A 418 -17.88 25.39 23.87
C ASN A 418 -16.64 25.29 22.97
N ILE A 419 -15.83 24.26 23.15
CA ILE A 419 -14.66 23.96 22.32
C ILE A 419 -14.88 22.60 21.67
N LYS A 420 -15.16 22.59 20.36
CA LYS A 420 -15.66 21.41 19.64
C LYS A 420 -14.83 21.12 18.39
N ALA A 421 -14.73 19.87 17.97
CA ALA A 421 -14.20 19.52 16.65
C ALA A 421 -15.15 19.97 15.53
N ALA A 422 -14.60 20.14 14.33
CA ALA A 422 -15.38 20.23 13.10
C ALA A 422 -15.46 18.86 12.42
N GLU A 423 -16.64 18.49 11.93
CA GLU A 423 -16.88 17.21 11.25
C GLU A 423 -16.49 17.27 9.77
N GLN A 424 -15.77 16.28 9.29
CA GLN A 424 -15.46 16.03 7.89
C GLN A 424 -16.21 14.78 7.42
N THR A 425 -16.57 14.75 6.13
CA THR A 425 -17.22 13.58 5.52
C THR A 425 -16.59 13.22 4.19
N HIS A 426 -16.59 11.94 3.87
CA HIS A 426 -16.17 11.40 2.60
C HIS A 426 -17.07 10.22 2.21
N MET A 427 -17.75 10.34 1.07
CA MET A 427 -18.58 9.31 0.48
C MET A 427 -17.96 8.88 -0.85
N GLU A 428 -17.83 7.57 -1.04
CA GLU A 428 -17.42 6.96 -2.30
C GLU A 428 -18.49 5.96 -2.75
N ARG A 429 -18.91 6.06 -4.00
CA ARG A 429 -19.82 5.11 -4.67
C ARG A 429 -19.22 4.71 -6.00
N SER A 430 -18.92 3.43 -6.17
CA SER A 430 -18.38 2.89 -7.42
C SER A 430 -19.27 1.79 -7.98
N THR A 431 -19.38 1.72 -9.31
CA THR A 431 -20.08 0.64 -10.01
C THR A 431 -19.29 0.25 -11.25
N ASN A 432 -19.18 -1.05 -11.48
CA ASN A 432 -18.49 -1.59 -12.65
C ASN A 432 -19.41 -2.57 -13.38
N LYS A 433 -19.39 -2.56 -14.71
CA LYS A 433 -20.12 -3.50 -15.57
C LYS A 433 -19.23 -3.92 -16.72
N SER A 434 -19.27 -5.20 -17.07
CA SER A 434 -18.59 -5.73 -18.25
C SER A 434 -19.46 -6.75 -18.97
N SER A 435 -19.42 -6.76 -20.29
CA SER A 435 -20.04 -7.78 -21.13
C SER A 435 -19.12 -8.13 -22.28
N GLY A 436 -19.17 -9.36 -22.77
CA GLY A 436 -18.46 -9.72 -23.97
C GLY A 436 -18.82 -11.10 -24.49
N PHE A 437 -18.72 -11.25 -25.81
CA PHE A 437 -18.91 -12.50 -26.54
C PHE A 437 -17.64 -12.77 -27.36
N ASN A 438 -17.14 -14.00 -27.31
CA ASN A 438 -15.97 -14.42 -28.07
C ASN A 438 -16.23 -15.72 -28.84
N VAL A 439 -15.65 -15.80 -30.04
CA VAL A 439 -15.63 -16.99 -30.89
C VAL A 439 -14.17 -17.24 -31.29
N GLY A 440 -13.63 -18.39 -30.92
CA GLY A 440 -12.24 -18.76 -31.17
C GLY A 440 -12.11 -20.10 -31.88
N VAL A 441 -11.07 -20.25 -32.70
CA VAL A 441 -10.69 -21.53 -33.31
C VAL A 441 -9.34 -21.92 -32.73
N ALA A 442 -9.27 -23.07 -32.06
CA ALA A 442 -8.03 -23.62 -31.52
C ALA A 442 -7.47 -24.68 -32.48
N ILE A 443 -6.21 -24.53 -32.91
CA ILE A 443 -5.50 -25.52 -33.74
C ILE A 443 -4.26 -25.98 -32.95
N ALA A 444 -4.18 -27.29 -32.65
CA ALA A 444 -3.01 -27.90 -32.04
C ALA A 444 -2.28 -28.78 -33.07
N ILE A 445 -0.98 -28.54 -33.27
CA ILE A 445 -0.13 -29.33 -34.17
C ILE A 445 0.80 -30.22 -33.31
N GLY A 446 0.41 -31.49 -33.18
CA GLY A 446 1.17 -32.61 -32.61
C GLY A 446 0.97 -33.85 -33.49
N LYS A 447 1.14 -35.09 -32.97
CA LYS A 447 0.91 -36.36 -33.73
C LYS A 447 -0.58 -36.58 -34.14
N GLY A 448 -1.12 -35.66 -34.94
CA GLY A 448 -2.52 -35.49 -35.33
C GLY A 448 -2.93 -34.00 -35.30
N VAL A 449 -3.61 -33.50 -36.35
CA VAL A 449 -4.19 -32.14 -36.40
C VAL A 449 -5.56 -32.18 -35.73
N SER A 450 -5.77 -31.38 -34.68
CA SER A 450 -7.10 -31.21 -34.06
C SER A 450 -7.51 -29.73 -34.11
N ALA A 451 -8.74 -29.48 -34.58
CA ALA A 451 -9.36 -28.16 -34.67
C ALA A 451 -10.64 -28.15 -33.83
N GLY A 452 -10.83 -27.12 -32.99
CA GLY A 452 -12.01 -26.96 -32.13
C GLY A 452 -12.60 -25.55 -32.21
N LEU A 453 -13.93 -25.46 -32.27
CA LEU A 453 -14.67 -24.18 -32.21
C LEU A 453 -15.05 -23.89 -30.75
N THR A 454 -14.66 -22.73 -30.23
CA THR A 454 -15.02 -22.26 -28.89
C THR A 454 -15.92 -21.04 -28.98
N VAL A 455 -17.09 -21.09 -28.33
CA VAL A 455 -18.00 -19.95 -28.15
C VAL A 455 -18.01 -19.60 -26.68
N GLY A 456 -17.78 -18.34 -26.31
CA GLY A 456 -17.73 -17.89 -24.92
C GLY A 456 -18.51 -16.61 -24.66
N ASP A 457 -19.35 -16.61 -23.63
CA ASP A 457 -20.10 -15.47 -23.09
C ASP A 457 -19.53 -15.04 -21.75
N ASN A 458 -19.38 -13.73 -21.54
CA ASN A 458 -18.88 -13.13 -20.30
C ASN A 458 -19.79 -11.98 -19.84
N TYR A 459 -20.24 -11.99 -18.60
CA TYR A 459 -21.01 -10.91 -17.96
C TYR A 459 -20.48 -10.62 -16.55
N GLY A 460 -20.23 -9.35 -16.22
CA GLY A 460 -19.74 -8.93 -14.91
C GLY A 460 -20.44 -7.67 -14.41
N LYS A 461 -20.71 -7.60 -13.11
CA LYS A 461 -21.26 -6.44 -12.42
C LYS A 461 -20.73 -6.38 -10.99
N GLY A 462 -20.38 -5.19 -10.53
CA GLY A 462 -20.08 -4.95 -9.12
C GLY A 462 -20.32 -3.53 -8.67
N TYR A 463 -20.22 -3.32 -7.36
CA TYR A 463 -20.25 -2.02 -6.72
C TYR A 463 -19.33 -1.99 -5.49
N GLY A 464 -18.91 -0.80 -5.09
CA GLY A 464 -18.19 -0.53 -3.85
C GLY A 464 -18.68 0.79 -3.25
N ASN A 465 -19.05 0.76 -1.98
CA ASN A 465 -19.66 1.88 -1.27
C ASN A 465 -18.84 2.14 -0.01
N GLY A 466 -18.20 3.30 0.07
CA GLY A 466 -17.48 3.78 1.25
C GLY A 466 -18.15 5.01 1.84
N ASP A 467 -18.22 5.07 3.17
CA ASP A 467 -18.66 6.25 3.93
C ASP A 467 -17.70 6.46 5.09
N GLU A 468 -17.20 7.69 5.24
CA GLU A 468 -16.26 8.08 6.29
C GLU A 468 -16.68 9.40 6.93
N VAL A 469 -16.59 9.44 8.26
CA VAL A 469 -16.74 10.62 9.09
C VAL A 469 -15.48 10.76 9.94
N SER A 470 -14.82 11.90 9.89
CA SER A 470 -13.65 12.21 10.71
C SER A 470 -13.78 13.58 11.35
N TYR A 471 -12.98 13.84 12.39
CA TYR A 471 -13.10 15.08 13.17
C TYR A 471 -11.79 15.87 13.17
N VAL A 472 -11.88 17.17 12.86
CA VAL A 472 -10.79 18.13 12.99
C VAL A 472 -10.87 18.80 14.35
N ALA A 473 -9.92 18.49 15.23
CA ALA A 473 -9.93 18.98 16.60
C ALA A 473 -9.70 20.48 16.72
N SER A 474 -10.29 21.07 17.76
CA SER A 474 -10.00 22.44 18.21
C SER A 474 -8.91 22.47 19.26
N HIS A 475 -8.03 23.46 19.19
CA HIS A 475 -6.92 23.63 20.14
C HIS A 475 -6.99 25.01 20.78
N VAL A 476 -6.95 25.06 22.11
CA VAL A 476 -6.98 26.31 22.87
C VAL A 476 -5.82 26.37 23.85
N GLY A 477 -4.96 27.39 23.70
CA GLY A 477 -3.83 27.66 24.57
C GLY A 477 -2.46 27.37 23.96
N ASP A 478 -1.41 27.45 24.78
CA ASP A 478 -0.03 27.13 24.40
C ASP A 478 0.66 26.41 25.56
N SER A 479 1.48 25.40 25.27
CA SER A 479 2.15 24.61 26.32
C SER A 479 3.11 25.41 27.18
N ASN A 480 3.54 26.60 26.76
CA ASN A 480 4.49 27.43 27.50
C ASN A 480 3.81 28.57 28.28
N SER A 481 2.48 28.71 28.18
CA SER A 481 1.74 29.83 28.75
C SER A 481 0.54 29.38 29.58
N LYS A 482 -0.03 30.28 30.37
CA LYS A 482 -1.21 29.97 31.20
C LYS A 482 -2.49 30.04 30.35
N THR A 483 -3.35 29.04 30.49
CA THR A 483 -4.67 29.00 29.85
C THR A 483 -5.78 29.03 30.90
N VAL A 484 -6.73 29.94 30.74
CA VAL A 484 -7.84 30.16 31.68
C VAL A 484 -9.18 30.07 30.94
N ILE A 485 -10.10 29.27 31.48
CA ILE A 485 -11.49 29.15 31.02
C ILE A 485 -12.40 29.48 32.21
N GLN A 486 -13.24 30.49 32.05
CA GLN A 486 -14.28 30.86 33.01
C GLN A 486 -15.64 30.87 32.32
N ALA A 487 -16.51 29.92 32.67
CA ALA A 487 -17.88 29.83 32.21
C ALA A 487 -18.83 30.05 33.39
N GLY A 488 -19.82 30.94 33.24
CA GLY A 488 -20.89 31.11 34.23
C GLY A 488 -21.81 29.88 34.34
N GLY A 489 -21.94 29.15 33.23
CA GLY A 489 -22.60 27.85 33.04
C GLY A 489 -21.59 26.78 32.62
N ASP A 490 -21.88 26.02 31.55
CA ASP A 490 -21.10 24.84 31.19
C ASP A 490 -19.84 25.14 30.36
N ALA A 491 -18.78 24.36 30.60
CA ALA A 491 -17.61 24.24 29.74
C ALA A 491 -17.62 22.88 29.02
N ASN A 492 -17.71 22.89 27.69
CA ASN A 492 -17.79 21.69 26.86
C ASN A 492 -16.55 21.53 25.98
N LEU A 493 -15.77 20.48 26.19
CA LEU A 493 -14.63 20.07 25.38
C LEU A 493 -15.03 18.80 24.63
N ILE A 494 -15.24 18.86 23.31
CA ILE A 494 -15.73 17.72 22.51
C ILE A 494 -14.90 17.59 21.24
N GLY A 495 -13.98 16.62 21.16
CA GLY A 495 -12.99 16.58 20.07
C GLY A 495 -12.03 17.76 20.14
N ALA A 496 -11.54 18.11 21.33
CA ALA A 496 -10.77 19.33 21.56
C ALA A 496 -9.69 19.20 22.63
N GLN A 497 -8.62 19.99 22.50
CA GLN A 497 -7.53 20.06 23.47
C GLN A 497 -7.40 21.46 24.06
N VAL A 498 -7.40 21.55 25.38
CA VAL A 498 -7.04 22.76 26.14
C VAL A 498 -5.63 22.56 26.68
N ILE A 499 -4.70 23.42 26.28
CA ILE A 499 -3.26 23.24 26.49
C ILE A 499 -2.72 24.43 27.27
N GLY A 500 -1.86 24.19 28.25
CA GLY A 500 -1.24 25.27 29.02
C GLY A 500 -0.03 24.78 29.80
N LYS A 501 0.91 25.67 30.14
CA LYS A 501 1.88 25.42 31.22
C LYS A 501 1.15 25.26 32.56
N ARG A 502 0.16 26.13 32.79
CA ARG A 502 -0.90 26.05 33.81
C ARG A 502 -2.25 26.08 33.09
N VAL A 503 -3.18 25.23 33.47
CA VAL A 503 -4.58 25.32 32.98
C VAL A 503 -5.51 25.56 34.17
N GLU A 504 -6.37 26.57 34.08
CA GLU A 504 -7.39 26.88 35.07
C GLU A 504 -8.78 26.88 34.44
N VAL A 505 -9.70 26.11 35.01
CA VAL A 505 -11.08 25.99 34.53
C VAL A 505 -12.05 26.25 35.67
N SER A 506 -12.97 27.20 35.49
CA SER A 506 -14.10 27.46 36.38
C SER A 506 -15.41 27.33 35.61
N ALA A 507 -16.32 26.46 36.03
CA ALA A 507 -17.61 26.24 35.34
C ALA A 507 -18.71 25.69 36.28
N GLU A 508 -19.95 25.68 35.81
CA GLU A 508 -21.06 24.95 36.43
C GLU A 508 -20.88 23.43 36.24
N ASN A 509 -20.71 23.00 34.98
CA ASN A 509 -20.33 21.62 34.61
C ASN A 509 -19.14 21.65 33.63
N LEU A 510 -18.31 20.60 33.67
CA LEU A 510 -17.22 20.38 32.71
C LEU A 510 -17.43 19.05 32.00
N ASN A 511 -17.64 19.09 30.68
CA ASN A 511 -17.83 17.91 29.84
C ASN A 511 -16.60 17.73 28.93
N ILE A 512 -16.00 16.55 28.95
CA ILE A 512 -14.82 16.19 28.15
C ILE A 512 -15.14 14.91 27.37
N GLU A 513 -15.27 15.00 26.05
CA GLU A 513 -15.67 13.88 25.19
C GLU A 513 -14.74 13.72 23.98
N SER A 514 -14.05 12.59 23.93
CA SER A 514 -13.28 12.19 22.75
C SER A 514 -14.19 11.65 21.65
N LEU A 515 -13.96 12.05 20.41
CA LEU A 515 -14.74 11.61 19.25
C LEU A 515 -14.03 10.48 18.50
N GLN A 516 -14.80 9.52 17.99
CA GLN A 516 -14.30 8.44 17.14
C GLN A 516 -14.49 8.80 15.68
N ASP A 517 -13.41 8.74 14.90
CA ASP A 517 -13.50 8.72 13.46
C ASP A 517 -14.12 7.38 13.03
N LYS A 518 -15.07 7.42 12.10
CA LYS A 518 -15.84 6.26 11.64
C LYS A 518 -15.64 6.05 10.15
N ALA A 519 -15.51 4.79 9.74
CA ALA A 519 -15.46 4.44 8.32
C ALA A 519 -16.13 3.09 8.07
N THR A 520 -16.98 3.02 7.06
CA THR A 520 -17.63 1.79 6.61
C THR A 520 -17.38 1.57 5.13
N TYR A 521 -17.19 0.32 4.73
CA TYR A 521 -17.05 -0.05 3.33
C TYR A 521 -17.81 -1.34 3.01
N ASP A 522 -18.67 -1.29 2.00
CA ASP A 522 -19.42 -2.43 1.48
C ASP A 522 -19.15 -2.59 -0.02
N GLY A 523 -18.54 -3.70 -0.39
CA GLY A 523 -18.22 -4.04 -1.77
C GLY A 523 -18.78 -5.39 -2.18
N LYS A 524 -19.23 -5.50 -3.44
CA LYS A 524 -19.63 -6.76 -4.04
C LYS A 524 -19.27 -6.78 -5.52
N GLN A 525 -18.48 -7.76 -5.93
CA GLN A 525 -18.20 -8.04 -7.35
C GLN A 525 -18.85 -9.37 -7.75
N MET A 526 -19.37 -9.46 -8.96
CA MET A 526 -19.88 -10.70 -9.56
C MET A 526 -19.45 -10.79 -11.02
N ASN A 527 -18.89 -11.93 -11.43
CA ASN A 527 -18.51 -12.20 -12.81
C ASN A 527 -18.97 -13.61 -13.20
N VAL A 528 -19.60 -13.76 -14.35
CA VAL A 528 -20.09 -15.02 -14.91
C VAL A 528 -19.46 -15.18 -16.30
N SER A 529 -18.84 -16.32 -16.58
CA SER A 529 -18.47 -16.67 -17.94
C SER A 529 -18.83 -18.11 -18.29
N GLY A 530 -19.40 -18.33 -19.46
CA GLY A 530 -19.70 -19.64 -20.02
C GLY A 530 -18.94 -19.84 -21.32
N SER A 531 -18.42 -21.03 -21.56
CA SER A 531 -17.81 -21.39 -22.85
C SER A 531 -18.16 -22.82 -23.24
N VAL A 532 -18.49 -23.00 -24.52
CA VAL A 532 -18.77 -24.30 -25.13
C VAL A 532 -17.73 -24.54 -26.21
N THR A 533 -16.99 -25.65 -26.12
CA THR A 533 -16.04 -26.08 -27.14
C THR A 533 -16.51 -27.38 -27.79
N VAL A 534 -16.62 -27.37 -29.12
CA VAL A 534 -17.11 -28.52 -29.92
C VAL A 534 -15.95 -29.12 -30.74
N GLY A 535 -15.64 -30.42 -30.53
CA GLY A 535 -14.51 -31.18 -31.14
C GLY A 535 -14.51 -32.69 -30.76
N TYR A 536 -13.36 -33.39 -30.81
CA TYR A 536 -13.20 -34.83 -30.43
C TYR A 536 -13.37 -35.03 -28.90
N GLY A 537 -14.59 -34.78 -28.43
CA GLY A 537 -15.01 -34.61 -27.03
C GLY A 537 -15.79 -33.28 -26.84
N VAL A 538 -16.97 -33.33 -26.22
CA VAL A 538 -17.75 -32.12 -25.84
C VAL A 538 -17.28 -31.63 -24.47
N ALA A 539 -16.76 -30.40 -24.41
CA ALA A 539 -16.42 -29.74 -23.14
C ALA A 539 -17.32 -28.51 -22.94
N VAL A 540 -18.17 -28.56 -21.91
CA VAL A 540 -18.96 -27.43 -21.44
C VAL A 540 -18.27 -26.89 -20.18
N GLY A 541 -17.80 -25.65 -20.23
CA GLY A 541 -17.16 -24.97 -19.10
C GLY A 541 -17.97 -23.75 -18.68
N GLY A 542 -18.42 -23.71 -17.43
CA GLY A 542 -19.07 -22.53 -16.83
C GLY A 542 -18.28 -22.06 -15.62
N SER A 543 -18.16 -20.74 -15.42
CA SER A 543 -17.57 -20.15 -14.22
C SER A 543 -18.46 -19.04 -13.67
N TYR A 544 -18.64 -19.05 -12.35
CA TYR A 544 -19.39 -18.06 -11.59
C TYR A 544 -18.50 -17.56 -10.46
N ASN A 545 -18.29 -16.25 -10.36
CA ASN A 545 -17.56 -15.60 -9.27
C ASN A 545 -18.44 -14.59 -8.58
N ARG A 546 -18.34 -14.56 -7.26
CA ARG A 546 -18.91 -13.52 -6.42
C ARG A 546 -17.98 -13.23 -5.25
N SER A 547 -17.49 -12.00 -5.13
CA SER A 547 -16.81 -11.51 -3.93
C SER A 547 -17.72 -10.54 -3.18
N LYS A 548 -17.54 -10.48 -1.86
CA LYS A 548 -18.15 -9.50 -0.95
C LYS A 548 -17.09 -9.06 0.05
N ILE A 549 -17.10 -7.78 0.39
CA ILE A 549 -16.31 -7.22 1.48
C ILE A 549 -17.20 -6.31 2.31
N HIS A 550 -17.03 -6.39 3.62
CA HIS A 550 -17.62 -5.49 4.59
C HIS A 550 -16.52 -5.07 5.56
N SER A 551 -16.36 -3.77 5.75
CA SER A 551 -15.42 -3.17 6.71
C SER A 551 -16.17 -2.16 7.57
N ASP A 552 -15.89 -2.16 8.86
CA ASP A 552 -16.43 -1.22 9.84
C ASP A 552 -15.33 -0.82 10.83
N TYR A 553 -15.16 0.48 11.02
CA TYR A 553 -14.09 1.10 11.79
C TYR A 553 -14.65 2.23 12.64
N ALA A 554 -14.25 2.25 13.92
CA ALA A 554 -14.45 3.37 14.82
C ALA A 554 -13.23 3.49 15.75
N SER A 555 -12.50 4.60 15.72
CA SER A 555 -11.36 4.83 16.62
C SER A 555 -11.17 6.30 16.98
N VAL A 556 -10.82 6.56 18.25
CA VAL A 556 -10.37 7.89 18.69
C VAL A 556 -8.96 8.13 18.16
N ASN A 557 -8.83 9.06 17.23
CA ASN A 557 -7.54 9.46 16.68
C ASN A 557 -6.85 10.53 17.54
N GLU A 558 -7.63 11.45 18.09
CA GLU A 558 -7.13 12.55 18.92
C GLU A 558 -7.93 12.63 20.22
N GLN A 559 -7.23 12.54 21.35
CA GLN A 559 -7.88 12.49 22.66
C GLN A 559 -8.26 13.90 23.12
N THR A 560 -9.52 14.07 23.50
CA THR A 560 -10.03 15.33 24.04
C THR A 560 -9.60 15.51 25.49
N GLY A 561 -9.22 16.71 25.89
CA GLY A 561 -8.71 16.88 27.23
C GLY A 561 -8.09 18.22 27.61
N ILE A 562 -7.70 18.28 28.88
CA ILE A 562 -6.87 19.32 29.48
C ILE A 562 -5.44 18.79 29.57
N PHE A 563 -4.49 19.52 28.99
CA PHE A 563 -3.07 19.16 28.93
C PHE A 563 -2.25 20.28 29.57
N ALA A 564 -1.99 20.12 30.86
CA ALA A 564 -1.19 21.05 31.65
C ALA A 564 0.30 20.67 31.64
N GLY A 565 1.17 21.66 31.76
CA GLY A 565 2.61 21.50 31.93
C GLY A 565 2.99 21.29 33.40
N ASP A 566 4.20 21.74 33.71
CA ASP A 566 4.87 21.63 35.01
C ASP A 566 4.32 22.57 36.10
N ASP A 567 3.40 23.46 35.74
CA ASP A 567 2.64 24.30 36.66
C ASP A 567 1.26 23.73 37.03
N GLY A 568 0.86 22.59 36.45
CA GLY A 568 -0.31 21.83 36.89
C GLY A 568 -1.64 22.34 36.35
N TYR A 569 -2.74 21.71 36.80
CA TYR A 569 -4.09 22.18 36.52
C TYR A 569 -4.86 22.61 37.79
N ASP A 570 -5.81 23.51 37.61
CA ASP A 570 -6.86 23.87 38.57
C ASP A 570 -8.22 23.72 37.90
N VAL A 571 -9.09 22.87 38.46
CA VAL A 571 -10.44 22.67 37.93
C VAL A 571 -11.45 22.87 39.05
N GLU A 572 -12.15 24.00 39.02
CA GLU A 572 -13.22 24.34 39.96
C GLU A 572 -14.58 24.24 39.24
N VAL A 573 -15.33 23.18 39.55
CA VAL A 573 -16.61 22.91 38.89
C VAL A 573 -17.70 22.83 39.95
N ARG A 574 -18.74 23.67 39.85
CA ARG A 574 -19.74 23.76 40.92
C ARG A 574 -20.58 22.51 41.07
N ASN A 575 -20.84 21.79 39.97
CA ASN A 575 -21.68 20.60 39.96
C ASN A 575 -20.88 19.36 39.53
N LYS A 576 -20.75 19.08 38.23
CA LYS A 576 -20.25 17.78 37.76
C LYS A 576 -19.15 17.88 36.71
N VAL A 577 -18.14 17.02 36.84
CA VAL A 577 -17.15 16.73 35.78
C VAL A 577 -17.50 15.40 35.11
N SER A 578 -17.65 15.39 33.79
CA SER A 578 -17.90 14.19 32.97
C SER A 578 -16.80 13.99 31.94
N SER A 579 -16.15 12.82 31.95
CA SER A 579 -15.02 12.51 31.06
C SER A 579 -15.20 11.20 30.29
N VAL A 580 -15.60 11.28 29.02
CA VAL A 580 -15.81 10.14 28.12
C VAL A 580 -14.60 9.99 27.19
N GLY A 581 -13.74 9.02 27.47
CA GLY A 581 -12.46 8.83 26.79
C GLY A 581 -11.52 10.05 26.90
N GLY A 582 -11.81 10.96 27.83
CA GLY A 582 -11.11 12.23 27.98
C GLY A 582 -9.80 12.12 28.77
N ALA A 583 -8.93 13.13 28.62
CA ALA A 583 -7.64 13.20 29.30
C ALA A 583 -7.52 14.48 30.14
N ILE A 584 -7.20 14.37 31.43
CA ILE A 584 -6.86 15.53 32.29
C ILE A 584 -5.43 15.32 32.78
N LEU A 585 -4.46 15.76 32.00
CA LEU A 585 -3.05 15.42 32.18
C LEU A 585 -2.23 16.61 32.65
N SER A 586 -1.20 16.31 33.43
CA SER A 586 -0.16 17.26 33.82
C SER A 586 1.20 16.58 33.96
N SER A 587 2.27 17.30 33.62
CA SER A 587 3.64 16.92 33.97
C SER A 587 4.10 17.44 35.34
N ALA A 588 3.24 18.18 36.06
CA ALA A 588 3.52 18.72 37.39
C ALA A 588 3.40 17.67 38.49
N VAL A 589 4.03 17.97 39.63
CA VAL A 589 3.85 17.21 40.88
C VAL A 589 2.41 17.32 41.38
N LYS A 590 1.94 16.29 42.10
CA LYS A 590 0.53 16.15 42.53
C LYS A 590 -0.02 17.37 43.28
N GLU A 591 0.81 18.09 44.02
CA GLU A 591 0.39 19.23 44.85
C GLU A 591 -0.10 20.42 44.01
N LYS A 592 0.37 20.51 42.76
CA LYS A 592 -0.04 21.54 41.80
C LYS A 592 -1.30 21.16 41.04
N ASN A 593 -1.80 19.93 41.16
CA ASN A 593 -2.97 19.45 40.42
C ASN A 593 -4.18 19.43 41.36
N GLN A 594 -5.21 20.22 41.06
CA GLN A 594 -6.40 20.32 41.92
C GLN A 594 -7.68 20.19 41.10
N ILE A 595 -8.63 19.38 41.61
CA ILE A 595 -10.02 19.36 41.13
C ILE A 595 -10.95 19.51 42.32
N THR A 596 -11.88 20.45 42.23
CA THR A 596 -13.01 20.60 43.16
C THR A 596 -14.32 20.45 42.39
N ALA A 597 -15.16 19.49 42.78
CA ALA A 597 -16.49 19.28 42.19
C ALA A 597 -17.49 18.63 43.15
N GLN A 598 -18.80 18.77 42.92
CA GLN A 598 -19.78 17.98 43.67
C GLN A 598 -19.77 16.53 43.22
N ASP A 599 -19.60 16.26 41.92
CA ASP A 599 -19.59 14.90 41.38
C ASP A 599 -18.58 14.72 40.24
N PHE A 600 -18.14 13.48 40.02
CA PHE A 600 -17.20 13.11 38.97
C PHE A 600 -17.60 11.78 38.33
N GLU A 601 -17.68 11.74 37.00
CA GLU A 601 -17.91 10.49 36.26
C GLU A 601 -16.95 10.35 35.09
N TYR A 602 -16.68 9.11 34.70
CA TYR A 602 -15.89 8.81 33.52
C TYR A 602 -16.40 7.57 32.80
N ALA A 603 -16.14 7.50 31.50
CA ALA A 603 -16.35 6.31 30.69
C ALA A 603 -15.20 6.13 29.72
N ASN A 604 -14.86 4.88 29.40
CA ASN A 604 -13.87 4.57 28.36
C ASN A 604 -14.57 4.39 27.01
N ILE A 605 -13.84 4.61 25.91
CA ILE A 605 -14.35 4.39 24.55
C ILE A 605 -13.76 3.10 23.99
N GLN A 606 -14.61 2.23 23.45
CA GLN A 606 -14.18 1.02 22.76
C GLN A 606 -13.94 1.35 21.28
N ASN A 607 -12.71 1.16 20.84
CA ASN A 607 -12.35 1.28 19.43
C ASN A 607 -12.35 -0.10 18.78
N TYR A 608 -12.72 -0.14 17.52
CA TYR A 608 -12.68 -1.37 16.73
C TYR A 608 -12.31 -1.10 15.28
N SER A 609 -11.68 -2.10 14.67
CA SER A 609 -11.51 -2.18 13.22
C SER A 609 -11.80 -3.61 12.81
N ASN A 610 -12.89 -3.80 12.07
CA ASN A 610 -13.38 -5.10 11.64
C ASN A 610 -13.45 -5.12 10.12
N ALA A 611 -12.75 -6.06 9.50
CA ALA A 611 -12.86 -6.30 8.07
C ALA A 611 -13.17 -7.77 7.82
N LYS A 612 -14.14 -8.01 6.94
CA LYS A 612 -14.50 -9.35 6.49
C LYS A 612 -14.62 -9.34 4.98
N SER A 613 -13.78 -10.13 4.33
CA SER A 613 -13.88 -10.41 2.91
C SER A 613 -14.27 -11.88 2.69
N SER A 614 -15.07 -12.13 1.66
CA SER A 614 -15.45 -13.48 1.26
C SER A 614 -15.58 -13.56 -0.25
N ALA A 615 -15.16 -14.66 -0.86
CA ALA A 615 -15.41 -14.90 -2.25
C ALA A 615 -15.80 -16.36 -2.53
N ILE A 616 -16.62 -16.50 -3.56
CA ILE A 616 -17.19 -17.74 -4.06
C ILE A 616 -16.95 -17.78 -5.58
N GLY A 617 -16.02 -18.61 -6.02
CA GLY A 617 -15.90 -19.14 -7.38
C GLY A 617 -16.55 -20.52 -7.50
N LEU A 618 -17.39 -20.75 -8.50
CA LEU A 618 -17.90 -22.08 -8.87
C LEU A 618 -17.50 -22.36 -10.31
N MET A 619 -16.94 -23.54 -10.58
CA MET A 619 -16.65 -24.01 -11.94
C MET A 619 -17.50 -25.25 -12.24
N GLY A 620 -18.25 -25.21 -13.34
CA GLY A 620 -19.06 -26.32 -13.82
C GLY A 620 -18.34 -27.10 -14.92
N GLY A 621 -18.09 -28.39 -14.66
CA GLY A 621 -17.65 -29.40 -15.63
C GLY A 621 -16.52 -30.31 -15.12
N PHE A 622 -16.84 -31.48 -14.54
CA PHE A 622 -15.81 -32.46 -14.12
C PHE A 622 -16.29 -33.92 -14.25
N SER A 623 -15.40 -34.81 -14.72
CA SER A 623 -15.58 -36.27 -14.73
C SER A 623 -14.74 -36.94 -13.62
N VAL A 624 -15.31 -37.95 -12.95
CA VAL A 624 -14.73 -38.64 -11.78
C VAL A 624 -14.78 -40.16 -12.02
N ALA A 625 -13.61 -40.79 -12.24
CA ALA A 625 -13.27 -42.21 -11.98
C ALA A 625 -12.09 -42.67 -12.88
N ARG A 626 -10.88 -42.87 -12.32
CA ARG A 626 -9.77 -43.63 -12.94
C ARG A 626 -8.78 -44.13 -11.86
N ASP A 627 -8.29 -45.37 -12.00
CA ASP A 627 -7.12 -45.92 -11.29
C ASP A 627 -5.85 -45.16 -11.71
N GLN A 628 -5.04 -44.70 -10.75
CA GLN A 628 -3.98 -43.71 -10.95
C GLN A 628 -2.55 -44.24 -10.76
N THR A 629 -2.36 -45.52 -10.41
CA THR A 629 -1.01 -46.12 -10.31
C THR A 629 -0.51 -46.61 -11.66
N SER A 630 0.65 -46.13 -12.12
CA SER A 630 1.20 -46.55 -13.42
C SER A 630 1.83 -47.94 -13.37
N GLU A 631 1.87 -48.63 -14.51
CA GLU A 631 2.59 -49.91 -14.65
C GLU A 631 4.11 -49.77 -14.42
N GLU A 632 4.68 -48.57 -14.64
CA GLU A 632 6.09 -48.29 -14.33
C GLU A 632 6.35 -48.21 -12.82
N ASP A 633 5.45 -47.58 -12.06
CA ASP A 633 5.55 -47.50 -10.59
C ASP A 633 5.46 -48.89 -9.94
N LYS A 634 4.56 -49.75 -10.44
CA LYS A 634 4.41 -51.14 -9.99
C LYS A 634 5.70 -51.95 -10.25
N LYS A 635 6.31 -51.82 -11.43
CA LYS A 635 7.57 -52.49 -11.79
C LYS A 635 8.76 -52.03 -10.94
N LEU A 636 8.90 -50.72 -10.70
CA LEU A 636 9.96 -50.17 -9.86
C LEU A 636 9.82 -50.61 -8.40
N ASN A 637 8.59 -50.68 -7.89
CA ASN A 637 8.34 -51.17 -6.54
C ASN A 637 8.70 -52.65 -6.38
N GLU A 638 8.38 -53.49 -7.36
CA GLU A 638 8.81 -54.90 -7.36
C GLU A 638 10.34 -55.01 -7.40
N MET A 639 11.02 -54.23 -8.24
CA MET A 639 12.49 -54.28 -8.37
C MET A 639 13.23 -53.98 -7.07
N TYR A 640 12.84 -52.95 -6.32
CA TYR A 640 13.61 -52.49 -5.15
C TYR A 640 13.15 -53.10 -3.82
N ARG A 641 11.92 -53.62 -3.72
CA ARG A 641 11.39 -54.15 -2.44
C ARG A 641 11.28 -55.66 -2.33
N LYS A 642 11.40 -56.39 -3.45
CA LYS A 642 11.31 -57.86 -3.43
C LYS A 642 12.43 -58.44 -2.55
N GLY A 643 12.04 -59.03 -1.42
CA GLY A 643 12.95 -59.64 -0.44
C GLY A 643 13.37 -58.76 0.75
N ARG A 644 12.80 -57.56 0.94
CA ARG A 644 13.03 -56.72 2.14
C ARG A 644 11.88 -56.86 3.14
N GLU A 645 12.11 -57.48 4.29
CA GLU A 645 11.09 -57.66 5.34
C GLU A 645 10.79 -56.34 6.08
N GLY A 646 9.50 -55.97 6.18
CA GLY A 646 9.03 -54.80 6.96
C GLY A 646 8.85 -53.48 6.19
N GLU A 647 9.22 -53.44 4.90
CA GLU A 647 9.09 -52.27 4.01
C GLU A 647 7.85 -52.41 3.09
N THR A 648 6.89 -51.47 3.18
CA THR A 648 5.70 -51.46 2.30
C THR A 648 5.69 -50.19 1.44
N PHE A 649 5.07 -50.26 0.25
CA PHE A 649 4.93 -49.09 -0.62
C PHE A 649 4.21 -47.92 0.06
N ASP A 650 3.27 -48.22 0.96
CA ASP A 650 2.53 -47.19 1.71
C ASP A 650 3.41 -46.48 2.75
N LYS A 651 4.41 -47.15 3.37
CA LYS A 651 5.37 -46.51 4.29
C LYS A 651 6.35 -45.58 3.57
N ALA A 652 6.77 -45.96 2.37
CA ALA A 652 7.76 -45.24 1.59
C ALA A 652 7.18 -44.11 0.72
N ASN A 653 5.84 -44.06 0.57
CA ASN A 653 5.10 -42.93 -0.01
C ASN A 653 4.28 -42.22 1.10
N PRO A 654 4.81 -41.16 1.71
CA PRO A 654 4.14 -40.44 2.80
C PRO A 654 2.75 -39.88 2.43
N ASN A 655 2.53 -39.49 1.17
CA ASN A 655 1.22 -39.00 0.73
C ASN A 655 0.15 -40.08 0.62
N LYS A 656 0.54 -41.35 0.43
CA LYS A 656 -0.39 -42.48 0.42
C LYS A 656 -0.75 -42.95 1.84
N ALA A 657 0.15 -42.78 2.82
CA ALA A 657 -0.12 -43.10 4.22
C ALA A 657 -1.01 -42.07 4.95
N ASN A 658 -1.00 -40.80 4.53
CA ASN A 658 -1.73 -39.69 5.17
C ASN A 658 -3.18 -39.50 4.65
N GLN A 659 -3.90 -40.59 4.34
CA GLN A 659 -5.29 -40.52 3.86
C GLN A 659 -6.22 -39.88 4.91
N LEU A 660 -6.84 -38.75 4.57
CA LEU A 660 -7.84 -38.08 5.41
C LEU A 660 -9.21 -38.81 5.33
N PRO A 661 -9.85 -39.14 6.47
CA PRO A 661 -11.16 -39.77 6.49
C PRO A 661 -12.27 -38.72 6.43
N VAL A 662 -12.54 -38.15 5.26
CA VAL A 662 -13.72 -37.27 5.07
C VAL A 662 -14.66 -37.90 4.04
N LYS A 663 -15.85 -38.34 4.51
CA LYS A 663 -16.93 -38.90 3.69
C LYS A 663 -17.99 -37.84 3.41
N PHE A 664 -18.31 -37.58 2.14
CA PHE A 664 -19.53 -36.90 1.72
C PHE A 664 -20.34 -37.84 0.82
N GLY A 665 -21.59 -38.08 1.17
CA GLY A 665 -22.40 -39.17 0.62
C GLY A 665 -23.23 -38.78 -0.60
N LEU A 666 -23.15 -39.63 -1.63
CA LEU A 666 -24.18 -39.91 -2.64
C LEU A 666 -23.95 -41.35 -3.15
N GLY A 667 -24.96 -42.23 -3.05
CA GLY A 667 -25.01 -43.57 -3.70
C GLY A 667 -24.16 -44.69 -3.07
N LYS A 668 -24.65 -45.94 -3.13
CA LYS A 668 -24.04 -47.14 -2.52
C LYS A 668 -23.13 -47.98 -3.45
N ASP A 669 -22.99 -47.62 -4.73
CA ASP A 669 -22.28 -48.45 -5.72
C ASP A 669 -21.09 -47.76 -6.43
N ASP A 670 -20.63 -46.62 -5.92
CA ASP A 670 -19.40 -45.98 -6.42
C ASP A 670 -18.17 -46.54 -5.70
N VAL A 671 -17.27 -47.17 -6.46
CA VAL A 671 -15.96 -47.60 -5.96
C VAL A 671 -15.11 -46.36 -5.71
N HIS A 672 -15.09 -45.90 -4.45
CA HIS A 672 -14.38 -44.72 -4.00
C HIS A 672 -12.86 -44.96 -4.02
N SER A 673 -12.09 -44.26 -4.87
CA SER A 673 -10.69 -43.99 -4.54
C SER A 673 -10.64 -42.75 -3.64
N THR A 674 -10.42 -43.00 -2.35
CA THR A 674 -10.22 -41.99 -1.29
C THR A 674 -8.81 -41.41 -1.34
N ASP A 675 -8.31 -41.10 -2.54
CA ASP A 675 -6.97 -40.57 -2.72
C ASP A 675 -6.95 -39.05 -2.60
N LEU A 676 -5.81 -38.51 -2.17
CA LEU A 676 -5.53 -37.08 -1.97
C LEU A 676 -5.90 -36.22 -3.21
N TYR A 677 -6.05 -36.82 -4.39
CA TYR A 677 -6.53 -36.20 -5.63
C TYR A 677 -8.02 -35.83 -5.59
N ALA A 678 -8.85 -36.73 -5.06
CA ALA A 678 -10.26 -36.46 -4.81
C ALA A 678 -10.38 -35.39 -3.72
N ALA A 679 -9.54 -35.45 -2.67
CA ALA A 679 -9.48 -34.42 -1.64
C ALA A 679 -8.91 -33.07 -2.16
N ALA A 680 -8.01 -33.07 -3.15
CA ALA A 680 -7.50 -31.86 -3.80
C ALA A 680 -8.52 -31.28 -4.80
N LYS A 681 -9.31 -32.12 -5.49
CA LYS A 681 -10.43 -31.69 -6.33
C LYS A 681 -11.62 -31.17 -5.52
N ILE A 682 -11.99 -31.86 -4.45
CA ILE A 682 -12.99 -31.44 -3.44
C ILE A 682 -12.46 -30.22 -2.69
N GLY A 683 -11.16 -30.18 -2.43
CA GLY A 683 -10.48 -29.07 -1.80
C GLY A 683 -10.52 -27.82 -2.68
N LEU A 684 -10.21 -27.95 -3.98
CA LEU A 684 -10.34 -26.89 -4.96
C LEU A 684 -11.79 -26.44 -5.13
N ALA A 685 -12.78 -27.34 -5.04
CA ALA A 685 -14.20 -27.00 -5.05
C ALA A 685 -14.65 -26.28 -3.75
N ASN A 686 -14.10 -26.66 -2.59
CA ASN A 686 -14.33 -25.99 -1.31
C ASN A 686 -13.64 -24.62 -1.22
N LEU A 687 -12.45 -24.48 -1.81
CA LEU A 687 -11.72 -23.21 -1.87
C LEU A 687 -12.30 -22.24 -2.90
N ALA A 688 -12.78 -22.78 -4.01
CA ALA A 688 -13.57 -22.01 -4.95
C ALA A 688 -14.87 -21.59 -4.24
N SER A 689 -15.56 -22.46 -3.49
CA SER A 689 -16.84 -22.08 -2.89
C SER A 689 -16.79 -21.19 -1.65
N ASN A 690 -15.69 -21.09 -0.89
CA ASN A 690 -15.61 -20.23 0.30
C ASN A 690 -14.16 -19.87 0.71
N SER A 691 -13.54 -18.86 0.07
CA SER A 691 -12.42 -18.16 0.71
C SER A 691 -12.97 -17.01 1.56
N SER A 692 -12.63 -16.97 2.85
CA SER A 692 -13.02 -15.86 3.72
C SER A 692 -11.86 -15.42 4.60
N GLN A 693 -11.55 -14.13 4.61
CA GLN A 693 -10.62 -13.55 5.57
C GLN A 693 -11.38 -12.64 6.52
N LYS A 694 -10.98 -12.67 7.79
CA LYS A 694 -11.53 -11.80 8.83
C LYS A 694 -10.35 -11.23 9.61
N GLU A 695 -10.25 -9.93 9.64
CA GLU A 695 -9.37 -9.19 10.55
C GLU A 695 -10.24 -8.41 11.53
N SER A 696 -9.88 -8.45 12.81
CA SER A 696 -10.62 -7.79 13.87
C SER A 696 -9.64 -7.34 14.94
N TYR A 697 -9.52 -6.03 15.09
CA TYR A 697 -8.70 -5.38 16.11
C TYR A 697 -9.63 -4.61 17.03
N GLN A 698 -9.35 -4.67 18.34
CA GLN A 698 -10.06 -3.91 19.35
C GLN A 698 -9.04 -3.23 20.25
N SER A 699 -9.33 -1.99 20.63
CA SER A 699 -8.56 -1.26 21.65
C SER A 699 -9.51 -0.41 22.49
N ILE A 700 -9.01 0.13 23.59
CA ILE A 700 -9.80 0.98 24.49
C ILE A 700 -9.07 2.30 24.63
N THR A 701 -9.76 3.40 24.33
CA THR A 701 -9.34 4.74 24.75
C THR A 701 -9.77 4.94 26.19
N ASN A 702 -8.81 4.91 27.11
CA ASN A 702 -9.10 5.09 28.52
C ASN A 702 -9.31 6.58 28.83
N ALA A 703 -10.32 6.89 29.63
CA ALA A 703 -10.34 8.16 30.35
C ALA A 703 -9.20 8.15 31.38
N VAL A 704 -8.41 9.21 31.39
CA VAL A 704 -7.18 9.29 32.20
C VAL A 704 -7.07 10.63 32.91
N ILE A 705 -6.46 10.60 34.09
CA ILE A 705 -6.18 11.80 34.89
C ILE A 705 -4.82 11.71 35.57
N SER A 706 -4.05 12.79 35.63
CA SER A 706 -2.81 12.83 36.42
C SER A 706 -3.09 12.95 37.92
N ASP A 707 -2.19 12.43 38.76
CA ASP A 707 -2.35 12.51 40.21
C ASP A 707 -2.47 13.95 40.72
N GLY A 708 -3.31 14.14 41.74
CA GLY A 708 -3.64 15.45 42.26
C GLY A 708 -4.47 15.40 43.55
N ASN A 709 -4.80 16.58 44.05
CA ASN A 709 -5.71 16.77 45.17
C ASN A 709 -7.15 16.87 44.63
N PHE A 710 -7.97 15.87 44.92
CA PHE A 710 -9.35 15.78 44.44
C PHE A 710 -10.33 16.00 45.58
N ASN A 711 -11.05 17.13 45.54
CA ASN A 711 -12.11 17.45 46.48
C ASN A 711 -13.48 17.22 45.82
N ILE A 712 -13.97 15.97 45.90
CA ILE A 712 -15.25 15.56 45.31
C ILE A 712 -16.31 15.43 46.42
N GLY A 713 -17.48 16.04 46.23
CA GLY A 713 -18.56 16.04 47.24
C GLY A 713 -19.26 14.69 47.39
N SER A 714 -19.61 14.05 46.27
CA SER A 714 -20.41 12.84 46.20
C SER A 714 -19.60 11.59 46.57
N ALA A 715 -20.26 10.61 47.20
CA ALA A 715 -19.63 9.33 47.51
C ALA A 715 -19.28 8.53 46.24
N GLU A 716 -20.12 8.62 45.20
CA GLU A 716 -19.90 7.91 43.95
C GLU A 716 -18.78 8.55 43.12
N GLY A 717 -18.73 9.88 43.06
CA GLY A 717 -17.64 10.61 42.40
C GLY A 717 -16.27 10.35 43.05
N LYS A 718 -16.21 10.18 44.38
CA LYS A 718 -14.98 9.74 45.07
C LYS A 718 -14.54 8.34 44.65
N LYS A 719 -15.46 7.39 44.49
CA LYS A 719 -15.11 6.06 43.95
C LYS A 719 -14.64 6.16 42.50
N ASN A 720 -15.31 6.98 41.69
CA ASN A 720 -14.94 7.17 40.29
C ASN A 720 -13.55 7.80 40.13
N ILE A 721 -13.19 8.78 40.98
CA ILE A 721 -11.86 9.42 40.92
C ILE A 721 -10.73 8.49 41.41
N GLU A 722 -11.05 7.51 42.28
CA GLU A 722 -10.13 6.44 42.68
C GLU A 722 -9.99 5.35 41.61
N ALA A 723 -11.08 5.03 40.90
CA ALA A 723 -11.12 3.97 39.89
C ALA A 723 -10.59 4.39 38.51
N ILE A 724 -10.69 5.68 38.16
CA ILE A 724 -10.16 6.20 36.90
C ILE A 724 -8.64 6.01 36.82
N LYS A 725 -8.16 5.65 35.61
CA LYS A 725 -6.75 5.36 35.39
C LYS A 725 -5.88 6.60 35.58
N LYS A 726 -4.86 6.48 36.44
CA LYS A 726 -3.85 7.53 36.62
C LYS A 726 -2.79 7.46 35.53
N SER A 727 -2.53 8.59 34.86
CA SER A 727 -1.56 8.69 33.76
C SER A 727 -1.04 10.12 33.63
N THR A 728 0.16 10.27 33.08
CA THR A 728 0.73 11.56 32.61
C THR A 728 0.77 11.63 31.08
N GLU A 729 0.44 10.53 30.40
CA GLU A 729 0.45 10.41 28.94
C GLU A 729 -0.95 10.09 28.41
N GLN A 730 -1.19 10.52 27.16
CA GLN A 730 -2.42 10.21 26.41
C GLN A 730 -2.57 8.70 26.20
N GLN A 731 -3.82 8.22 26.17
CA GLN A 731 -4.14 6.81 25.95
C GLN A 731 -5.24 6.63 24.91
N ALA A 732 -5.10 7.34 23.78
CA ALA A 732 -5.97 7.20 22.62
C ALA A 732 -5.96 5.76 22.06
N ASN A 733 -4.86 5.02 22.21
CA ASN A 733 -4.69 3.63 21.74
C ASN A 733 -5.27 3.43 20.32
N LYS A 734 -4.92 4.34 19.41
CA LYS A 734 -5.45 4.42 18.04
C LYS A 734 -5.32 3.08 17.31
N LEU A 735 -6.36 2.70 16.58
CA LEU A 735 -6.31 1.60 15.61
C LEU A 735 -6.06 2.14 14.21
N GLU A 736 -5.26 1.45 13.42
CA GLU A 736 -5.13 1.74 11.99
C GLU A 736 -6.31 1.13 11.23
N LYS A 737 -6.76 1.82 10.18
CA LYS A 737 -7.80 1.29 9.28
C LYS A 737 -7.24 0.10 8.53
N VAL A 738 -8.01 -0.99 8.45
CA VAL A 738 -7.63 -2.17 7.66
C VAL A 738 -7.62 -1.83 6.16
N ASP A 739 -6.58 -2.25 5.44
CA ASP A 739 -6.45 -2.09 3.99
C ASP A 739 -7.43 -3.02 3.24
N TYR A 740 -8.68 -2.58 3.12
CA TYR A 740 -9.74 -3.31 2.43
C TYR A 740 -9.45 -3.52 0.94
N ALA A 741 -8.70 -2.61 0.30
CA ALA A 741 -8.29 -2.75 -1.11
C ALA A 741 -7.25 -3.86 -1.27
N GLY A 742 -6.26 -3.94 -0.36
CA GLY A 742 -5.31 -5.04 -0.25
C GLY A 742 -6.01 -6.39 0.00
N MET A 743 -6.90 -6.45 0.99
CA MET A 743 -7.65 -7.68 1.32
C MET A 743 -8.52 -8.17 0.15
N MET A 744 -9.22 -7.27 -0.56
CA MET A 744 -10.04 -7.65 -1.70
C MET A 744 -9.18 -8.10 -2.88
N LYS A 745 -8.06 -7.43 -3.14
CA LYS A 745 -7.11 -7.83 -4.17
C LYS A 745 -6.53 -9.22 -3.91
N THR A 746 -6.17 -9.54 -2.67
CA THR A 746 -5.69 -10.88 -2.30
C THR A 746 -6.76 -11.94 -2.54
N VAL A 747 -8.00 -11.72 -2.06
CA VAL A 747 -9.10 -12.69 -2.22
C VAL A 747 -9.53 -12.85 -3.69
N GLU A 748 -9.57 -11.76 -4.47
CA GLU A 748 -9.87 -11.81 -5.91
C GLU A 748 -8.74 -12.48 -6.71
N GLN A 749 -7.47 -12.19 -6.39
CA GLN A 749 -6.32 -12.88 -6.99
C GLN A 749 -6.35 -14.37 -6.69
N ASP A 750 -6.72 -14.78 -5.47
CA ASP A 750 -6.85 -16.19 -5.10
C ASP A 750 -7.92 -16.88 -5.95
N VAL A 751 -9.11 -16.27 -6.12
CA VAL A 751 -10.19 -16.84 -6.95
C VAL A 751 -9.85 -16.87 -8.44
N VAL A 752 -9.26 -15.79 -8.99
CA VAL A 752 -8.84 -15.74 -10.41
C VAL A 752 -7.71 -16.74 -10.69
N THR A 753 -6.78 -16.91 -9.76
CA THR A 753 -5.69 -17.90 -9.88
C THR A 753 -6.23 -19.33 -9.84
N ILE A 754 -7.21 -19.63 -8.98
CA ILE A 754 -7.91 -20.93 -8.94
C ILE A 754 -8.64 -21.21 -10.27
N GLN A 755 -9.25 -20.18 -10.87
CA GLN A 755 -9.97 -20.33 -12.14
C GLN A 755 -9.08 -20.48 -13.35
N ASN A 756 -8.00 -19.72 -13.43
CA ASN A 756 -7.00 -19.88 -14.48
C ASN A 756 -6.29 -21.24 -14.38
N PHE A 757 -6.19 -21.79 -13.17
CA PHE A 757 -5.81 -23.17 -12.95
C PHE A 757 -6.88 -24.10 -13.57
N ALA A 758 -8.10 -24.18 -13.08
CA ALA A 758 -9.01 -25.23 -13.56
C ALA A 758 -9.52 -25.07 -15.01
N LYS A 759 -9.56 -23.85 -15.59
CA LYS A 759 -10.02 -23.60 -16.97
C LYS A 759 -9.03 -24.09 -18.04
N ASN A 760 -7.77 -24.34 -17.69
CA ASN A 760 -6.69 -24.68 -18.63
C ASN A 760 -6.29 -26.17 -18.63
N ILE A 761 -7.02 -27.06 -17.93
CA ILE A 761 -6.48 -28.36 -17.55
C ILE A 761 -7.34 -29.56 -17.99
N GLY A 762 -6.96 -30.15 -19.12
CA GLY A 762 -7.37 -31.49 -19.55
C GLY A 762 -6.41 -32.59 -19.03
N SER A 763 -6.42 -33.75 -19.70
CA SER A 763 -5.76 -35.04 -19.38
C SER A 763 -4.28 -35.02 -18.93
N SER A 764 -3.55 -33.91 -19.10
CA SER A 764 -2.16 -33.74 -18.67
C SER A 764 -1.96 -33.65 -17.15
N MET A 765 -3.03 -33.47 -16.37
CA MET A 765 -2.97 -33.37 -14.90
C MET A 765 -2.76 -34.72 -14.20
N ASP A 766 -3.24 -35.82 -14.77
CA ASP A 766 -3.12 -37.15 -14.18
C ASP A 766 -1.64 -37.60 -14.12
N GLU A 767 -0.85 -37.23 -15.13
CA GLU A 767 0.58 -37.51 -15.24
C GLU A 767 1.42 -36.70 -14.24
N ALA A 768 1.16 -35.39 -14.14
CA ALA A 768 1.84 -34.50 -13.19
C ALA A 768 1.50 -34.86 -11.74
N TYR A 769 0.22 -35.13 -11.45
CA TYR A 769 -0.23 -35.55 -10.13
C TYR A 769 0.37 -36.90 -9.71
N ARG A 770 0.38 -37.89 -10.62
CA ARG A 770 1.04 -39.17 -10.34
C ARG A 770 2.50 -38.95 -9.95
N THR A 771 3.23 -38.17 -10.72
CA THR A 771 4.67 -37.94 -10.54
C THR A 771 5.00 -37.30 -9.19
N MET A 772 4.14 -36.41 -8.67
CA MET A 772 4.39 -35.65 -7.42
C MET A 772 3.89 -36.34 -6.13
N PHE A 773 2.75 -37.04 -6.21
CA PHE A 773 2.01 -37.50 -5.03
C PHE A 773 1.92 -39.02 -4.93
N ILE A 774 1.89 -39.72 -6.07
CA ILE A 774 1.70 -41.19 -6.12
C ILE A 774 3.04 -41.90 -6.33
N ALA A 775 3.93 -41.36 -7.16
CA ALA A 775 5.23 -41.94 -7.42
C ALA A 775 6.13 -41.81 -6.19
N GLU A 776 6.91 -42.85 -5.91
CA GLU A 776 7.89 -42.81 -4.84
C GLU A 776 9.11 -41.98 -5.27
N HIS A 777 9.41 -40.94 -4.49
CA HIS A 777 10.64 -40.16 -4.63
C HIS A 777 11.76 -40.89 -3.89
N ARG A 778 12.62 -41.62 -4.62
CA ARG A 778 13.59 -42.54 -4.01
C ARG A 778 14.87 -41.82 -3.59
N MET A 779 15.48 -42.26 -2.49
CA MET A 779 16.77 -41.77 -1.99
C MET A 779 17.90 -42.72 -2.40
N PHE A 780 19.00 -42.18 -2.90
CA PHE A 780 20.14 -42.95 -3.40
C PHE A 780 21.48 -42.44 -2.86
N THR A 781 22.48 -43.31 -2.92
CA THR A 781 23.91 -42.99 -2.73
C THR A 781 24.78 -43.74 -3.75
N HIS A 782 26.07 -43.43 -3.84
CA HIS A 782 26.99 -44.16 -4.70
C HIS A 782 27.47 -45.45 -4.02
N LYS A 783 27.47 -46.57 -4.74
CA LYS A 783 28.02 -47.83 -4.21
C LYS A 783 29.54 -47.74 -4.10
N ILE A 784 30.06 -47.88 -2.88
CA ILE A 784 31.50 -47.83 -2.60
C ILE A 784 32.06 -49.25 -2.48
N GLY A 785 33.15 -49.53 -3.19
CA GLY A 785 33.85 -50.81 -3.11
C GLY A 785 34.70 -50.92 -1.84
N LYS A 786 35.21 -52.13 -1.53
CA LYS A 786 36.08 -52.38 -0.37
C LYS A 786 37.36 -51.52 -0.34
N ASN A 787 37.75 -50.95 -1.48
CA ASN A 787 38.89 -50.06 -1.65
C ASN A 787 38.56 -48.57 -1.41
N GLY A 788 37.36 -48.23 -0.95
CA GLY A 788 36.93 -46.86 -0.68
C GLY A 788 36.62 -46.02 -1.94
N LYS A 789 36.61 -46.62 -3.13
CA LYS A 789 36.29 -45.93 -4.40
C LYS A 789 34.91 -46.32 -4.92
N PRO A 790 34.21 -45.43 -5.64
CA PRO A 790 32.92 -45.75 -6.24
C PRO A 790 33.06 -46.85 -7.30
N VAL A 791 32.12 -47.80 -7.30
CA VAL A 791 32.09 -48.96 -8.21
C VAL A 791 31.53 -48.52 -9.56
N LYS A 792 32.25 -48.79 -10.65
CA LYS A 792 31.75 -48.49 -12.01
C LYS A 792 30.57 -49.41 -12.36
N ASP A 793 29.55 -48.85 -12.99
CA ASP A 793 28.36 -49.59 -13.42
C ASP A 793 28.63 -50.27 -14.77
N PRO A 794 28.65 -51.62 -14.85
CA PRO A 794 28.90 -52.34 -16.09
C PRO A 794 27.87 -52.02 -17.19
N GLU A 795 26.60 -51.76 -16.84
CA GLU A 795 25.54 -51.47 -17.81
C GLU A 795 25.70 -50.08 -18.42
N ILE A 796 26.04 -49.08 -17.60
CA ILE A 796 26.33 -47.74 -18.11
C ILE A 796 27.58 -47.75 -18.98
N MET A 797 28.61 -48.51 -18.58
CA MET A 797 29.83 -48.65 -19.39
C MET A 797 29.55 -49.35 -20.72
N ALA A 798 28.66 -50.34 -20.76
CA ALA A 798 28.21 -50.99 -21.99
C ALA A 798 27.44 -50.02 -22.91
N LYS A 799 26.49 -49.25 -22.36
CA LYS A 799 25.74 -48.23 -23.10
C LYS A 799 26.64 -47.14 -23.69
N ILE A 800 27.64 -46.68 -22.93
CA ILE A 800 28.62 -45.70 -23.43
C ILE A 800 29.42 -46.26 -24.61
N ASN A 801 29.79 -47.54 -24.57
CA ASN A 801 30.49 -48.19 -25.69
C ASN A 801 29.59 -48.30 -26.93
N GLU A 802 28.32 -48.67 -26.75
CA GLU A 802 27.34 -48.77 -27.83
C GLU A 802 27.03 -47.40 -28.46
N GLU A 803 26.93 -46.35 -27.65
CA GLU A 803 26.80 -44.97 -28.13
C GLU A 803 28.05 -44.51 -28.90
N ALA A 804 29.24 -44.91 -28.47
CA ALA A 804 30.48 -44.60 -29.18
C ALA A 804 30.52 -45.28 -30.55
N ASP A 805 30.14 -46.56 -30.59
CA ASP A 805 30.10 -47.35 -31.82
C ASP A 805 29.06 -46.80 -32.81
N SER A 806 27.87 -46.45 -32.34
CA SER A 806 26.80 -45.88 -33.18
C SER A 806 27.16 -44.48 -33.73
N LYS A 807 27.99 -43.73 -33.00
CA LYS A 807 28.51 -42.43 -33.45
C LYS A 807 29.81 -42.52 -34.27
N GLY A 808 30.37 -43.73 -34.44
CA GLY A 808 31.64 -43.95 -35.14
C GLY A 808 32.87 -43.34 -34.45
N VAL A 809 32.81 -43.12 -33.13
CA VAL A 809 33.88 -42.49 -32.34
C VAL A 809 34.64 -43.54 -31.53
N ASN A 810 35.94 -43.36 -31.31
CA ASN A 810 36.72 -44.28 -30.48
C ASN A 810 36.13 -44.40 -29.06
N ARG A 811 35.83 -45.62 -28.60
CA ARG A 811 35.23 -45.87 -27.28
C ARG A 811 35.97 -45.21 -26.11
N LYS A 812 37.31 -45.17 -26.12
CA LYS A 812 38.09 -44.51 -25.05
C LYS A 812 37.97 -43.00 -25.11
N GLU A 813 37.94 -42.43 -26.31
CA GLU A 813 37.77 -41.00 -26.53
C GLU A 813 36.35 -40.55 -26.18
N TYR A 814 35.34 -41.30 -26.61
CA TYR A 814 33.95 -41.03 -26.24
C TYR A 814 33.74 -41.18 -24.74
N LEU A 815 34.30 -42.23 -24.10
CA LEU A 815 34.28 -42.36 -22.64
C LEU A 815 34.92 -41.14 -21.95
N LYS A 816 36.06 -40.65 -22.46
CA LYS A 816 36.69 -39.44 -21.94
C LYS A 816 35.79 -38.22 -22.13
N GLN A 817 35.15 -38.04 -23.29
CA GLN A 817 34.17 -36.97 -23.52
C GLN A 817 32.98 -37.06 -22.56
N GLN A 818 32.44 -38.26 -22.30
CA GLN A 818 31.34 -38.46 -21.35
C GLN A 818 31.77 -38.12 -19.91
N LEU A 819 33.00 -38.47 -19.53
CA LEU A 819 33.59 -38.09 -18.23
C LEU A 819 33.82 -36.57 -18.14
N ASP A 820 34.27 -35.94 -19.22
CA ASP A 820 34.47 -34.49 -19.32
C ASP A 820 33.13 -33.70 -19.32
N LYS A 821 32.04 -34.33 -19.75
CA LYS A 821 30.65 -33.87 -19.58
C LYS A 821 30.09 -34.14 -18.18
N GLY A 822 30.82 -34.88 -17.35
CA GLY A 822 30.43 -35.22 -15.97
C GLY A 822 29.35 -36.31 -15.87
N ARG A 823 29.14 -37.14 -16.90
CA ARG A 823 28.15 -38.24 -16.87
C ARG A 823 28.47 -39.21 -15.74
N ASN A 824 27.45 -39.58 -14.95
CA ASN A 824 27.62 -40.62 -13.92
C ASN A 824 27.94 -41.97 -14.59
N ILE A 825 29.04 -42.59 -14.18
CA ILE A 825 29.46 -43.94 -14.61
C ILE A 825 29.50 -44.95 -13.47
N TYR A 826 29.00 -44.56 -12.30
CA TYR A 826 29.09 -45.34 -11.07
C TYR A 826 27.73 -45.92 -10.70
N LEU A 827 27.77 -47.13 -10.13
CA LEU A 827 26.59 -47.85 -9.71
C LEU A 827 25.97 -47.18 -8.48
N LEU A 828 24.65 -47.00 -8.51
CA LEU A 828 23.87 -46.37 -7.43
C LEU A 828 23.29 -47.43 -6.49
N HIS A 829 23.27 -47.13 -5.19
CA HIS A 829 22.59 -47.89 -4.15
C HIS A 829 21.34 -47.13 -3.71
N GLU A 830 20.18 -47.78 -3.79
CA GLU A 830 18.91 -47.25 -3.28
C GLU A 830 18.82 -47.54 -1.79
N LEU A 831 18.52 -46.52 -0.98
CA LEU A 831 18.45 -46.67 0.47
C LEU A 831 17.11 -47.28 0.89
N SER A 832 17.19 -48.35 1.67
CA SER A 832 16.07 -48.95 2.39
C SER A 832 15.42 -47.98 3.37
N ASP A 833 14.17 -48.23 3.79
CA ASP A 833 13.48 -47.34 4.76
C ASP A 833 14.22 -47.29 6.11
N GLN A 834 14.92 -48.37 6.47
CA GLN A 834 15.79 -48.40 7.66
C GLN A 834 17.07 -47.58 7.44
N GLU A 835 17.71 -47.70 6.27
CA GLU A 835 18.91 -46.93 5.93
C GLU A 835 18.62 -45.42 5.86
N ARG A 836 17.45 -45.01 5.35
CA ARG A 836 17.01 -43.59 5.32
C ARG A 836 16.91 -42.98 6.73
N ASN A 837 16.61 -43.79 7.74
CA ASN A 837 16.52 -43.37 9.14
C ASN A 837 17.86 -43.46 9.90
N GLN A 838 18.94 -43.92 9.27
CA GLN A 838 20.27 -44.09 9.89
C GLN A 838 21.40 -43.61 8.95
N LEU A 839 21.29 -42.38 8.46
CA LEU A 839 22.30 -41.78 7.58
C LEU A 839 23.66 -41.67 8.28
N GLN A 840 24.74 -41.61 7.50
CA GLN A 840 26.11 -41.44 8.00
C GLN A 840 26.63 -40.03 7.72
N LYS A 841 27.51 -39.51 8.60
CA LYS A 841 28.15 -38.18 8.41
C LYS A 841 29.30 -38.28 7.42
N VAL A 842 29.38 -37.29 6.53
CA VAL A 842 30.48 -37.10 5.57
C VAL A 842 31.45 -36.09 6.12
N THR A 843 32.74 -36.43 6.13
CA THR A 843 33.81 -35.48 6.46
C THR A 843 34.28 -34.78 5.18
N TYR A 844 34.15 -33.45 5.12
CA TYR A 844 34.55 -32.64 3.97
C TYR A 844 35.25 -31.35 4.42
N THR A 845 35.90 -30.63 3.49
CA THR A 845 36.50 -29.32 3.77
C THR A 845 35.56 -28.25 3.25
N ASP A 846 35.05 -27.40 4.13
CA ASP A 846 34.17 -26.29 3.74
C ASP A 846 34.96 -25.29 2.88
N PRO A 847 34.54 -25.06 1.62
CA PRO A 847 35.27 -24.22 0.68
C PRO A 847 35.30 -22.73 1.06
N LYS A 848 34.41 -22.27 1.95
CA LYS A 848 34.39 -20.87 2.42
C LYS A 848 35.23 -20.65 3.66
N THR A 849 35.18 -21.57 4.61
CA THR A 849 35.87 -21.41 5.90
C THR A 849 37.22 -22.12 5.94
N GLY A 850 37.49 -23.03 5.00
CA GLY A 850 38.68 -23.89 5.00
C GLY A 850 38.69 -24.94 6.10
N LYS A 851 37.63 -25.03 6.93
CA LYS A 851 37.54 -25.95 8.06
C LYS A 851 37.03 -27.32 7.61
N THR A 852 37.55 -28.36 8.25
CA THR A 852 37.02 -29.72 8.08
C THR A 852 35.75 -29.87 8.92
N GLU A 853 34.63 -30.22 8.29
CA GLU A 853 33.34 -30.43 8.93
C GLU A 853 32.89 -31.88 8.73
N SER A 854 32.09 -32.39 9.67
CA SER A 854 31.44 -33.70 9.58
C SER A 854 29.92 -33.53 9.71
N LYS A 855 29.17 -33.70 8.62
CA LYS A 855 27.71 -33.45 8.55
C LYS A 855 26.99 -34.53 7.74
N TYR A 856 25.69 -34.72 7.97
CA TYR A 856 24.82 -35.52 7.11
C TYR A 856 24.56 -34.76 5.81
N VAL A 857 24.91 -35.31 4.65
CA VAL A 857 24.84 -34.57 3.38
C VAL A 857 23.73 -35.14 2.50
N VAL A 858 22.68 -34.34 2.26
CA VAL A 858 21.55 -34.72 1.41
C VAL A 858 21.31 -33.66 0.34
N ALA A 859 21.23 -34.10 -0.92
CA ALA A 859 20.96 -33.26 -2.07
C ALA A 859 19.55 -33.46 -2.66
N PHE A 860 18.91 -32.37 -3.13
CA PHE A 860 17.63 -32.36 -3.83
C PHE A 860 17.81 -31.85 -5.27
N ASN A 861 17.34 -32.61 -6.26
CA ASN A 861 17.61 -32.39 -7.70
C ASN A 861 16.60 -31.47 -8.40
N GLY A 862 16.99 -30.92 -9.55
CA GLY A 862 16.18 -30.05 -10.43
C GLY A 862 15.29 -30.78 -11.47
N ILE A 863 14.57 -30.00 -12.28
CA ILE A 863 13.67 -30.45 -13.36
C ILE A 863 14.42 -31.21 -14.45
N PHE A 864 13.76 -32.18 -15.11
CA PHE A 864 14.27 -32.94 -16.28
C PHE A 864 15.44 -33.89 -16.00
N ASN A 865 15.95 -33.95 -14.77
CA ASN A 865 17.04 -34.81 -14.37
C ASN A 865 16.58 -36.25 -14.13
N ASP A 866 17.14 -37.19 -14.89
CA ASP A 866 17.05 -38.61 -14.53
C ASP A 866 17.88 -38.93 -13.27
N ARG A 867 17.88 -40.20 -12.85
CA ARG A 867 18.61 -40.66 -11.65
C ARG A 867 20.13 -40.43 -11.76
N ASN A 868 20.70 -40.51 -12.95
CA ASN A 868 22.14 -40.34 -13.17
C ASN A 868 22.55 -38.86 -13.19
N ALA A 869 21.70 -37.99 -13.74
CA ALA A 869 21.88 -36.54 -13.66
C ALA A 869 21.75 -36.05 -12.21
N ALA A 870 20.80 -36.57 -11.43
CA ALA A 870 20.68 -36.29 -10.00
C ALA A 870 21.94 -36.70 -9.22
N ALA A 871 22.49 -37.91 -9.49
CA ALA A 871 23.73 -38.39 -8.89
C ALA A 871 24.94 -37.50 -9.23
N LYS A 872 25.04 -37.04 -10.49
CA LYS A 872 26.07 -36.10 -10.95
C LYS A 872 26.05 -34.82 -10.10
N PHE A 873 24.89 -34.17 -10.00
CA PHE A 873 24.79 -32.87 -9.31
C PHE A 873 25.00 -32.97 -7.80
N ALA A 874 24.62 -34.10 -7.19
CA ALA A 874 24.83 -34.35 -5.75
C ALA A 874 26.31 -34.27 -5.33
N VAL A 875 27.24 -34.72 -6.18
CA VAL A 875 28.69 -34.71 -5.90
C VAL A 875 29.42 -33.53 -6.55
N GLN A 876 28.75 -32.75 -7.39
CA GLN A 876 29.33 -31.60 -8.10
C GLN A 876 29.13 -30.28 -7.36
N ASN A 877 27.93 -30.04 -6.81
CA ASN A 877 27.48 -28.69 -6.48
C ASN A 877 27.75 -28.27 -5.02
N TYR A 878 27.93 -29.21 -4.10
CA TYR A 878 27.75 -28.94 -2.66
C TYR A 878 29.01 -29.02 -1.81
N ILE A 879 29.66 -30.19 -1.75
CA ILE A 879 30.82 -30.42 -0.87
C ILE A 879 32.01 -30.99 -1.65
N ALA A 880 33.22 -30.77 -1.14
CA ALA A 880 34.46 -31.29 -1.71
C ALA A 880 35.52 -31.58 -0.63
N SER A 881 36.49 -32.41 -0.97
CA SER A 881 37.67 -32.69 -0.14
C SER A 881 38.88 -31.92 -0.63
N LYS A 882 39.79 -31.60 0.30
CA LYS A 882 41.07 -30.97 0.02
C LYS A 882 42.05 -32.00 -0.56
N ASP A 883 42.73 -31.65 -1.64
CA ASP A 883 43.86 -32.42 -2.15
C ASP A 883 45.06 -32.22 -1.21
N GLU A 884 45.59 -33.32 -0.68
CA GLU A 884 46.70 -33.29 0.28
C GLU A 884 48.02 -32.81 -0.34
N LYS A 885 48.17 -32.86 -1.68
CA LYS A 885 49.40 -32.47 -2.39
C LYS A 885 49.35 -31.02 -2.87
N THR A 886 48.22 -30.56 -3.42
CA THR A 886 48.11 -29.20 -3.96
C THR A 886 47.46 -28.22 -2.99
N GLY A 887 46.76 -28.72 -1.97
CA GLY A 887 45.99 -27.90 -1.05
C GLY A 887 44.65 -27.40 -1.60
N ASP A 888 44.31 -27.74 -2.84
CA ASP A 888 43.08 -27.29 -3.51
C ASP A 888 41.84 -28.06 -3.05
N ILE A 889 40.71 -27.36 -2.92
CA ILE A 889 39.42 -27.96 -2.57
C ILE A 889 38.65 -28.30 -3.85
N ASN A 890 39.07 -29.36 -4.53
CA ASN A 890 38.52 -29.73 -5.85
C ASN A 890 38.13 -31.21 -6.01
N LYS A 891 38.30 -32.05 -4.98
CA LYS A 891 38.08 -33.50 -5.08
C LYS A 891 36.66 -33.91 -4.67
N ARG A 892 35.91 -34.48 -5.62
CA ARG A 892 34.54 -35.02 -5.41
C ARG A 892 34.52 -36.09 -4.32
N ILE A 893 33.50 -36.03 -3.46
CA ILE A 893 33.25 -37.02 -2.41
C ILE A 893 32.02 -37.84 -2.84
N TYR A 894 32.16 -39.16 -2.89
CA TYR A 894 31.10 -40.07 -3.33
C TYR A 894 30.50 -40.89 -2.18
N LYS A 895 31.30 -41.17 -1.15
CA LYS A 895 30.91 -41.99 -0.01
C LYS A 895 29.94 -41.21 0.88
N ASP A 896 28.80 -41.82 1.21
CA ASP A 896 27.78 -41.30 2.12
C ASP A 896 27.21 -39.93 1.73
N VAL A 897 27.31 -39.55 0.45
CA VAL A 897 26.62 -38.38 -0.13
C VAL A 897 25.28 -38.86 -0.71
N TYR A 898 24.20 -38.48 -0.06
CA TYR A 898 22.85 -38.93 -0.40
C TYR A 898 22.13 -37.92 -1.30
N PHE A 899 21.21 -38.40 -2.14
CA PHE A 899 20.33 -37.52 -2.90
C PHE A 899 18.93 -38.09 -3.06
N VAL A 900 17.94 -37.21 -3.03
CA VAL A 900 16.53 -37.54 -3.27
C VAL A 900 16.23 -37.29 -4.75
N HIS A 901 15.81 -38.34 -5.45
CA HIS A 901 15.44 -38.28 -6.85
C HIS A 901 13.93 -38.05 -7.01
N HIS A 902 13.57 -36.90 -7.57
CA HIS A 902 12.22 -36.66 -8.06
C HIS A 902 11.99 -37.41 -9.38
N PRO A 903 10.92 -38.22 -9.50
CA PRO A 903 10.52 -38.86 -10.74
C PRO A 903 10.29 -37.83 -11.85
N LYS A 904 10.65 -38.18 -13.09
CA LYS A 904 10.43 -37.35 -14.29
C LYS A 904 9.05 -37.64 -14.87
N ALA A 905 8.28 -36.62 -15.20
CA ALA A 905 6.99 -36.79 -15.87
C ALA A 905 7.20 -37.21 -17.35
N ASN A 906 6.26 -37.99 -17.91
CA ASN A 906 6.39 -38.58 -19.25
C ASN A 906 6.38 -37.58 -20.42
N ASN A 907 6.13 -36.28 -20.17
CA ASN A 907 6.24 -35.23 -21.19
C ASN A 907 6.64 -33.87 -20.58
N SER A 908 7.25 -33.00 -21.40
CA SER A 908 7.79 -31.70 -20.97
C SER A 908 6.74 -30.71 -20.47
N PHE A 909 5.47 -30.89 -20.86
CA PHE A 909 4.36 -30.05 -20.39
C PHE A 909 3.95 -30.43 -18.96
N SER A 910 3.89 -31.72 -18.65
CA SER A 910 3.56 -32.23 -17.31
C SER A 910 4.68 -31.92 -16.32
N GLU A 911 5.94 -32.02 -16.75
CA GLU A 911 7.10 -31.64 -15.95
C GLU A 911 7.11 -30.13 -15.60
N LEU A 912 6.65 -29.28 -16.53
CA LEU A 912 6.48 -27.84 -16.28
C LEU A 912 5.28 -27.55 -15.36
N LEU A 913 4.21 -28.34 -15.44
CA LEU A 913 3.07 -28.27 -14.52
C LEU A 913 3.47 -28.65 -13.09
N VAL A 914 4.31 -29.66 -12.91
CA VAL A 914 4.89 -30.05 -11.60
C VAL A 914 5.64 -28.87 -10.97
N ALA A 915 6.47 -28.18 -11.76
CA ALA A 915 7.22 -27.02 -11.28
C ALA A 915 6.34 -25.80 -10.99
N GLY A 916 5.30 -25.57 -11.81
CA GLY A 916 4.28 -24.55 -11.55
C GLY A 916 3.53 -24.83 -10.24
N TYR A 917 3.21 -26.10 -9.98
CA TYR A 917 2.55 -26.54 -8.76
C TYR A 917 3.42 -26.28 -7.52
N GLU A 918 4.70 -26.68 -7.50
CA GLU A 918 5.61 -26.41 -6.38
C GLU A 918 5.87 -24.92 -6.14
N LYS A 919 5.87 -24.09 -7.19
CA LYS A 919 5.99 -22.63 -7.07
C LYS A 919 4.75 -22.01 -6.42
N MET A 920 3.56 -22.57 -6.66
CA MET A 920 2.32 -22.13 -5.99
C MET A 920 2.35 -22.37 -4.46
N PHE A 921 3.19 -23.28 -3.95
CA PHE A 921 3.34 -23.47 -2.49
C PHE A 921 4.07 -22.33 -1.79
N GLU A 922 4.81 -21.49 -2.53
CA GLU A 922 5.46 -20.32 -1.95
C GLU A 922 4.46 -19.22 -1.53
N SER A 923 3.23 -19.21 -2.09
CA SER A 923 2.14 -18.28 -1.73
C SER A 923 1.32 -18.77 -0.52
N SER A 924 0.34 -17.99 -0.05
CA SER A 924 -0.59 -18.34 1.04
C SER A 924 -1.37 -19.66 0.81
N PHE A 925 -1.37 -20.18 -0.42
CA PHE A 925 -2.10 -21.37 -0.87
C PHE A 925 -1.45 -22.73 -0.48
N GLY A 926 -0.14 -22.75 -0.18
CA GLY A 926 0.64 -23.99 -0.02
C GLY A 926 0.24 -24.90 1.16
N LYS A 927 -0.55 -24.44 2.14
CA LYS A 927 -0.99 -25.30 3.25
C LYS A 927 -2.11 -26.29 2.87
N PHE A 928 -2.80 -26.07 1.75
CA PHE A 928 -4.06 -26.76 1.46
C PHE A 928 -3.97 -27.84 0.37
N LEU A 929 -2.96 -27.78 -0.50
CA LEU A 929 -2.83 -28.66 -1.66
C LEU A 929 -2.13 -30.01 -1.39
N GLY A 930 -1.52 -30.20 -0.21
CA GLY A 930 -0.71 -31.37 0.13
C GLY A 930 0.71 -31.29 -0.45
N MET A 931 1.74 -31.56 0.35
CA MET A 931 3.15 -31.46 -0.10
C MET A 931 3.53 -32.65 -0.99
N ASP A 932 4.40 -32.45 -1.98
CA ASP A 932 4.96 -33.56 -2.76
C ASP A 932 5.82 -34.48 -1.88
N ASN A 933 6.08 -35.71 -2.36
CA ASN A 933 6.79 -36.73 -1.59
C ASN A 933 8.25 -36.35 -1.25
N SER A 934 8.91 -35.50 -2.03
CA SER A 934 10.26 -35.02 -1.72
C SER A 934 10.26 -33.90 -0.69
N SER A 935 9.26 -33.01 -0.70
CA SER A 935 9.08 -32.00 0.34
C SER A 935 8.80 -32.66 1.70
N LEU A 936 8.00 -33.73 1.74
CA LEU A 936 7.77 -34.53 2.95
C LEU A 936 9.05 -35.22 3.44
N GLN A 937 9.87 -35.76 2.54
CA GLN A 937 11.16 -36.33 2.91
C GLN A 937 12.14 -35.27 3.41
N ALA A 938 12.17 -34.08 2.81
CA ALA A 938 12.98 -32.96 3.30
C ALA A 938 12.60 -32.58 4.74
N ILE A 939 11.30 -32.51 5.04
CA ILE A 939 10.79 -32.26 6.40
C ILE A 939 11.23 -33.34 7.38
N ASN A 940 11.11 -34.61 7.02
CA ASN A 940 11.54 -35.71 7.89
C ASN A 940 13.04 -35.67 8.20
N ILE A 941 13.88 -35.42 7.18
CA ILE A 941 15.33 -35.29 7.33
C ILE A 941 15.68 -34.07 8.20
N MET A 942 15.02 -32.94 7.98
CA MET A 942 15.18 -31.72 8.77
C MET A 942 14.77 -31.93 10.23
N ASN A 943 13.66 -32.61 10.50
CA ASN A 943 13.22 -32.95 11.85
C ASN A 943 14.21 -33.86 12.57
N GLN A 944 14.74 -34.86 11.87
CA GLN A 944 15.60 -35.88 12.47
C GLN A 944 17.04 -35.40 12.70
N TYR A 945 17.64 -34.75 11.70
CA TYR A 945 19.08 -34.43 11.72
C TYR A 945 19.37 -32.93 11.85
N GLY A 946 18.35 -32.06 11.85
CA GLY A 946 18.52 -30.60 11.77
C GLY A 946 19.34 -29.96 12.89
N LYS A 947 19.39 -30.59 14.07
CA LYS A 947 20.23 -30.18 15.21
C LYS A 947 21.62 -30.84 15.24
N ASP A 948 21.79 -31.98 14.56
CA ASP A 948 22.96 -32.85 14.68
C ASP A 948 23.91 -32.75 13.46
N GLY A 949 24.03 -31.55 12.88
CA GLY A 949 24.94 -31.27 11.77
C GLY A 949 24.41 -31.79 10.44
N LEU A 950 23.37 -31.15 9.91
CA LEU A 950 22.76 -31.46 8.60
C LEU A 950 23.26 -30.50 7.52
N TYR A 951 23.58 -31.01 6.34
CA TYR A 951 23.91 -30.23 5.16
C TYR A 951 22.91 -30.55 4.04
N LEU A 952 22.13 -29.55 3.62
CA LEU A 952 21.16 -29.67 2.54
C LEU A 952 21.63 -28.93 1.29
N GLY A 953 21.86 -29.69 0.23
CA GLY A 953 22.11 -29.16 -1.10
C GLY A 953 20.83 -29.15 -1.93
N SER A 954 20.58 -28.09 -2.68
CA SER A 954 19.48 -28.07 -3.66
C SER A 954 19.83 -27.32 -4.93
N HIS A 955 19.32 -27.81 -6.06
CA HIS A 955 19.58 -27.24 -7.39
C HIS A 955 18.28 -27.02 -8.15
N SER A 956 18.13 -25.88 -8.83
CA SER A 956 16.96 -25.59 -9.68
C SER A 956 15.64 -25.77 -8.92
N ARG A 957 14.69 -26.57 -9.42
CA ARG A 957 13.43 -26.92 -8.73
C ARG A 957 13.65 -27.48 -7.32
N GLY A 958 14.72 -28.25 -7.07
CA GLY A 958 14.98 -28.80 -5.73
C GLY A 958 15.12 -27.73 -4.65
N THR A 959 15.37 -26.46 -5.02
CA THR A 959 15.37 -25.33 -4.10
C THR A 959 13.97 -24.96 -3.60
N LEU A 960 12.92 -25.18 -4.41
CA LEU A 960 11.51 -25.04 -4.02
C LEU A 960 11.13 -26.12 -2.99
N THR A 961 11.58 -27.37 -3.19
CA THR A 961 11.40 -28.46 -2.21
C THR A 961 11.91 -28.08 -0.82
N ILE A 962 13.14 -27.54 -0.76
CA ILE A 962 13.74 -27.09 0.50
C ILE A 962 13.03 -25.85 1.06
N SER A 963 12.71 -24.87 0.23
CA SER A 963 11.97 -23.65 0.63
C SER A 963 10.60 -23.98 1.23
N ASN A 964 9.85 -24.90 0.60
CA ASN A 964 8.54 -25.36 1.05
C ASN A 964 8.64 -26.13 2.38
N ALA A 965 9.65 -27.01 2.54
CA ALA A 965 9.91 -27.70 3.79
C ALA A 965 10.21 -26.72 4.95
N LEU A 966 11.06 -25.71 4.70
CA LEU A 966 11.37 -24.67 5.69
C LEU A 966 10.13 -23.88 6.10
N LYS A 967 9.29 -23.49 5.13
CA LYS A 967 8.04 -22.77 5.38
C LYS A 967 7.08 -23.56 6.28
N VAL A 968 6.93 -24.86 6.03
CA VAL A 968 6.04 -25.73 6.83
C VAL A 968 6.58 -25.95 8.23
N LEU A 969 7.90 -26.15 8.37
CA LEU A 969 8.53 -26.32 9.67
C LEU A 969 8.51 -25.04 10.51
N ASN A 970 8.38 -23.86 9.92
CA ASN A 970 8.47 -22.56 10.59
C ASN A 970 7.26 -22.20 11.50
N THR A 971 6.87 -23.11 12.39
CA THR A 971 5.88 -22.90 13.45
C THR A 971 6.55 -22.33 14.72
N GLU A 972 5.78 -21.66 15.58
CA GLU A 972 6.28 -21.09 16.85
C GLU A 972 7.00 -22.14 17.70
N ASP A 973 6.44 -23.35 17.82
CA ASP A 973 7.04 -24.48 18.52
C ASP A 973 8.42 -24.87 17.99
N ASN A 974 8.57 -24.96 16.67
CA ASN A 974 9.83 -25.37 16.04
C ASN A 974 10.87 -24.24 16.06
N GLN A 975 10.42 -22.98 15.97
CA GLN A 975 11.28 -21.81 16.16
C GLN A 975 11.82 -21.77 17.60
N ALA A 976 10.96 -21.96 18.60
CA ALA A 976 11.35 -22.04 20.01
C ALA A 976 12.32 -23.21 20.28
N LYS A 977 12.08 -24.37 19.66
CA LYS A 977 12.98 -25.53 19.73
C LYS A 977 14.27 -25.34 18.95
N ARG A 978 14.41 -24.29 18.14
CA ARG A 978 15.52 -24.08 17.20
C ARG A 978 15.82 -25.33 16.39
N LEU A 979 14.77 -25.89 15.77
CA LEU A 979 14.79 -27.21 15.13
C LEU A 979 15.97 -27.41 14.17
N LEU A 980 16.42 -26.35 13.50
CA LEU A 980 17.47 -26.42 12.47
C LEU A 980 18.80 -25.80 12.90
N SER A 981 19.05 -25.64 14.20
CA SER A 981 20.24 -24.96 14.73
C SER A 981 21.59 -25.50 14.23
N GLY A 982 21.66 -26.77 13.82
CA GLY A 982 22.86 -27.41 13.27
C GLY A 982 22.85 -27.57 11.75
N THR A 983 21.91 -26.93 11.04
CA THR A 983 21.70 -27.13 9.60
C THR A 983 22.43 -26.10 8.75
N THR A 984 23.06 -26.53 7.66
CA THR A 984 23.66 -25.69 6.61
C THR A 984 22.92 -25.95 5.29
N ILE A 985 22.54 -24.89 4.57
CA ILE A 985 21.81 -25.03 3.31
C ILE A 985 22.57 -24.30 2.19
N LYS A 986 22.76 -24.98 1.06
CA LYS A 986 23.27 -24.40 -0.19
C LYS A 986 22.24 -24.56 -1.31
N MET A 987 21.85 -23.46 -1.93
CA MET A 987 20.93 -23.38 -3.06
C MET A 987 21.68 -22.94 -4.33
N VAL A 988 21.53 -23.70 -5.42
CA VAL A 988 22.27 -23.50 -6.67
C VAL A 988 21.29 -23.31 -7.84
N GLY A 989 21.49 -22.27 -8.66
CA GLY A 989 20.53 -21.88 -9.71
C GLY A 989 19.07 -21.85 -9.22
N PRO A 990 18.77 -21.14 -8.12
CA PRO A 990 17.54 -21.35 -7.35
C PRO A 990 16.26 -20.86 -8.04
N ALA A 991 15.28 -21.76 -8.24
CA ALA A 991 13.93 -21.39 -8.63
C ALA A 991 13.11 -20.76 -7.47
N ALA A 992 13.51 -21.05 -6.23
CA ALA A 992 12.94 -20.48 -5.01
C ALA A 992 13.40 -19.04 -4.77
N ASP A 993 12.61 -18.27 -4.04
CA ASP A 993 13.06 -17.01 -3.44
C ASP A 993 13.96 -17.31 -2.23
N VAL A 994 15.27 -17.20 -2.42
CA VAL A 994 16.27 -17.60 -1.41
C VAL A 994 16.24 -16.64 -0.22
N THR A 995 15.94 -15.37 -0.42
CA THR A 995 15.82 -14.38 0.67
C THR A 995 14.70 -14.77 1.63
N ARG A 996 13.56 -15.18 1.09
CA ARG A 996 12.43 -15.65 1.88
C ARG A 996 12.69 -17.00 2.55
N ALA A 997 13.29 -17.95 1.83
CA ALA A 997 13.72 -19.22 2.42
C ALA A 997 14.70 -18.99 3.59
N ASP A 998 15.57 -18.00 3.49
CA ASP A 998 16.54 -17.61 4.53
C ASP A 998 15.88 -17.08 5.80
N SER A 999 14.81 -16.28 5.66
CA SER A 999 14.02 -15.80 6.81
C SER A 999 13.40 -16.96 7.59
N TYR A 1000 12.88 -17.99 6.90
CA TYR A 1000 12.38 -19.19 7.57
C TYR A 1000 13.50 -19.97 8.28
N LEU A 1001 14.62 -20.21 7.58
CA LEU A 1001 15.77 -20.91 8.17
C LEU A 1001 16.30 -20.16 9.40
N SER A 1002 16.38 -18.83 9.34
CA SER A 1002 16.83 -17.99 10.45
C SER A 1002 16.01 -18.20 11.72
N LYS A 1003 14.67 -18.18 11.58
CA LYS A 1003 13.75 -18.38 12.70
C LYS A 1003 13.86 -19.80 13.24
N LEU A 1004 14.02 -20.79 12.37
CA LEU A 1004 14.23 -22.19 12.74
C LEU A 1004 15.61 -22.50 13.36
N GLN A 1005 16.63 -21.68 13.08
CA GLN A 1005 17.97 -21.82 13.67
C GLN A 1005 18.11 -21.07 14.99
N THR A 1006 17.53 -19.87 15.08
CA THR A 1006 17.84 -18.92 16.16
C THR A 1006 16.63 -18.55 17.04
N GLY A 1007 15.42 -18.83 16.57
CA GLY A 1007 14.16 -18.36 17.16
C GLY A 1007 13.75 -16.94 16.75
N LYS A 1008 14.56 -16.25 15.94
CA LYS A 1008 14.32 -14.88 15.48
C LYS A 1008 14.92 -14.62 14.09
N GLU A 1009 14.74 -13.43 13.54
CA GLU A 1009 15.46 -13.02 12.32
C GLU A 1009 16.94 -12.74 12.63
N ARG A 1010 17.82 -13.19 11.75
CA ARG A 1010 19.27 -13.11 11.89
C ARG A 1010 19.75 -11.73 11.52
N THR A 1011 20.75 -11.25 12.26
CA THR A 1011 21.39 -9.95 12.06
C THR A 1011 22.81 -10.08 11.50
N THR A 1012 23.29 -11.30 11.26
CA THR A 1012 24.62 -11.64 10.76
C THR A 1012 24.51 -12.66 9.63
N SER A 1013 25.57 -12.79 8.81
CA SER A 1013 25.63 -13.79 7.73
C SER A 1013 25.82 -15.23 8.22
N ASP A 1014 26.16 -15.43 9.51
CA ASP A 1014 26.30 -16.74 10.13
C ASP A 1014 25.00 -17.56 10.05
N GLY A 1015 25.09 -18.77 9.49
CA GLY A 1015 23.92 -19.63 9.24
C GLY A 1015 23.10 -19.27 7.99
N ALA A 1016 23.46 -18.15 7.34
CA ALA A 1016 23.25 -17.79 5.93
C ALA A 1016 22.91 -18.93 4.97
N ILE A 1017 21.77 -18.96 4.26
CA ILE A 1017 21.67 -19.81 3.06
C ILE A 1017 22.74 -19.35 2.07
N ARG A 1018 23.58 -20.29 1.65
CA ARG A 1018 24.60 -20.06 0.63
C ARG A 1018 23.95 -20.19 -0.74
N ILE A 1019 24.08 -19.17 -1.57
CA ILE A 1019 23.56 -19.14 -2.92
C ILE A 1019 24.71 -19.16 -3.93
N GLU A 1020 24.56 -19.94 -5.00
CA GLU A 1020 25.39 -19.86 -6.19
C GLU A 1020 24.47 -19.69 -7.41
N ASN A 1021 24.50 -18.51 -8.04
CA ASN A 1021 23.56 -18.14 -9.11
C ASN A 1021 24.25 -17.33 -10.20
N HIS A 1022 23.96 -17.62 -11.47
CA HIS A 1022 24.53 -16.87 -12.60
C HIS A 1022 23.57 -15.76 -13.06
N LYS A 1023 24.09 -14.58 -13.42
CA LYS A 1023 23.26 -13.42 -13.84
C LYS A 1023 22.35 -13.72 -15.02
N GLU A 1024 22.84 -14.52 -15.96
CA GLU A 1024 22.10 -14.92 -17.16
C GLU A 1024 21.32 -16.24 -16.96
N ASP A 1025 21.31 -16.82 -15.76
CA ASP A 1025 20.45 -17.97 -15.43
C ASP A 1025 19.00 -17.50 -15.24
N PRO A 1026 18.08 -17.81 -16.16
CA PRO A 1026 16.70 -17.34 -16.09
C PRO A 1026 15.88 -18.04 -14.99
N VAL A 1027 16.35 -19.18 -14.46
CA VAL A 1027 15.68 -19.87 -13.35
C VAL A 1027 15.98 -19.16 -12.03
N GLY A 1028 17.23 -18.71 -11.87
CA GLY A 1028 17.70 -18.01 -10.68
C GLY A 1028 17.41 -16.52 -10.63
N SER A 1029 17.45 -15.83 -11.79
CA SER A 1029 17.61 -14.36 -11.86
C SER A 1029 16.41 -13.59 -12.45
N MET A 1030 15.30 -14.23 -12.82
CA MET A 1030 14.20 -13.57 -13.57
C MET A 1030 13.07 -13.02 -12.64
N PRO A 1031 12.87 -11.69 -12.51
CA PRO A 1031 12.15 -11.10 -11.36
C PRO A 1031 10.65 -11.39 -11.23
N VAL A 1032 9.96 -11.77 -12.31
CA VAL A 1032 8.48 -11.81 -12.36
C VAL A 1032 7.91 -13.24 -12.47
N LEU A 1033 8.74 -14.26 -12.75
CA LEU A 1033 8.27 -15.64 -12.87
C LEU A 1033 9.05 -16.67 -12.03
N LEU A 1034 10.38 -16.59 -11.90
CA LEU A 1034 11.20 -17.62 -11.24
C LEU A 1034 12.44 -17.04 -10.55
N GLY A 1035 12.65 -17.41 -9.27
CA GLY A 1035 13.82 -17.06 -8.46
C GLY A 1035 13.90 -15.58 -8.05
N GLY A 1036 14.19 -14.69 -9.00
CA GLY A 1036 14.45 -13.26 -8.73
C GLY A 1036 15.67 -13.00 -7.83
N ASN A 1037 16.59 -13.96 -7.72
CA ASN A 1037 17.69 -13.92 -6.78
C ASN A 1037 18.90 -13.16 -7.34
N PRO A 1038 19.70 -12.50 -6.47
CA PRO A 1038 20.95 -11.89 -6.87
C PRO A 1038 21.91 -12.91 -7.51
N ALA A 1039 22.69 -12.46 -8.48
CA ALA A 1039 23.73 -13.26 -9.09
C ALA A 1039 24.99 -13.27 -8.21
N THR A 1040 25.66 -14.41 -8.10
CA THR A 1040 26.99 -14.54 -7.49
C THR A 1040 28.10 -14.63 -8.54
N THR A 1041 27.75 -14.90 -9.80
CA THR A 1041 28.71 -14.96 -10.91
C THR A 1041 28.13 -14.36 -12.20
N ILE A 1042 29.03 -13.89 -13.07
CA ILE A 1042 28.75 -13.30 -14.40
C ILE A 1042 29.64 -13.90 -15.50
N GLU A 1043 30.21 -15.08 -15.26
CA GLU A 1043 31.23 -15.69 -16.13
C GLU A 1043 30.65 -16.17 -17.48
N ASN A 1044 30.92 -15.40 -18.54
CA ASN A 1044 30.63 -15.77 -19.93
C ASN A 1044 31.86 -15.48 -20.82
N HIS A 1045 32.88 -16.34 -20.75
CA HIS A 1045 34.21 -16.10 -21.33
C HIS A 1045 34.27 -16.18 -22.85
N LYS A 1046 33.30 -16.84 -23.49
CA LYS A 1046 33.16 -16.85 -24.95
C LYS A 1046 32.22 -15.76 -25.46
N ASN A 1047 31.73 -14.88 -24.58
CA ASN A 1047 30.80 -13.80 -24.91
C ASN A 1047 29.58 -14.31 -25.71
N ASN A 1048 29.08 -15.48 -25.30
CA ASN A 1048 27.94 -16.13 -25.94
C ASN A 1048 26.74 -15.18 -25.88
N GLY A 1049 26.13 -14.87 -27.04
CA GLY A 1049 25.00 -13.94 -27.10
C GLY A 1049 23.76 -14.44 -26.36
N TRP A 1050 22.88 -13.52 -25.95
CA TRP A 1050 21.71 -13.80 -25.11
C TRP A 1050 20.81 -14.96 -25.61
N LEU A 1051 20.68 -15.12 -26.93
CA LEU A 1051 19.92 -16.21 -27.54
C LEU A 1051 20.63 -17.58 -27.39
N LYS A 1052 21.96 -17.61 -27.51
CA LYS A 1052 22.77 -18.83 -27.34
C LYS A 1052 22.77 -19.28 -25.89
N VAL A 1053 22.95 -18.36 -24.94
CA VAL A 1053 22.90 -18.68 -23.49
C VAL A 1053 21.56 -19.30 -23.10
N LYS A 1054 20.45 -18.81 -23.69
CA LYS A 1054 19.11 -19.39 -23.49
C LYS A 1054 18.91 -20.74 -24.18
N LEU A 1055 19.44 -20.93 -25.39
CA LEU A 1055 19.34 -22.19 -26.13
C LEU A 1055 20.16 -23.32 -25.50
N ASP A 1056 21.37 -23.02 -25.04
CA ASP A 1056 22.29 -23.97 -24.42
C ASP A 1056 21.69 -24.56 -23.11
N MET A 1057 20.73 -23.86 -22.47
CA MET A 1057 19.99 -24.36 -21.29
C MET A 1057 19.04 -25.54 -21.59
N PHE A 1058 18.59 -25.67 -22.83
CA PHE A 1058 17.64 -26.70 -23.27
C PHE A 1058 18.30 -27.80 -24.11
N SER A 1059 19.64 -27.82 -24.16
CA SER A 1059 20.42 -28.81 -24.89
C SER A 1059 21.05 -29.82 -23.93
N ASP A 1060 20.90 -31.10 -24.23
CA ASP A 1060 21.60 -32.18 -23.51
C ASP A 1060 23.06 -32.36 -24.00
N ASP A 1061 23.45 -31.66 -25.08
CA ASP A 1061 24.74 -31.84 -25.75
C ASP A 1061 25.83 -30.84 -25.33
N VAL A 1062 25.44 -29.71 -24.72
CA VAL A 1062 26.33 -28.62 -24.23
C VAL A 1062 26.05 -28.30 -22.76
N SER A 1063 27.02 -27.69 -22.06
CA SER A 1063 26.82 -27.15 -20.71
C SER A 1063 26.15 -25.77 -20.76
N SER A 1064 25.59 -25.31 -19.63
CA SER A 1064 24.89 -24.03 -19.55
C SER A 1064 25.21 -23.28 -18.26
N VAL A 1065 24.88 -21.99 -18.22
CA VAL A 1065 24.98 -21.16 -17.01
C VAL A 1065 24.21 -21.72 -15.80
N HIS A 1066 23.20 -22.57 -16.03
CA HIS A 1066 22.37 -23.17 -14.99
C HIS A 1066 22.93 -24.47 -14.41
N ASN A 1067 23.89 -25.13 -15.09
CA ASN A 1067 24.46 -26.42 -14.66
C ASN A 1067 25.98 -26.39 -14.41
N CYS A 1068 26.62 -25.24 -14.62
CA CYS A 1068 28.06 -25.00 -14.43
C CYS A 1068 28.41 -24.39 -13.07
N HIS A 1069 27.91 -25.02 -12.00
CA HIS A 1069 28.13 -24.60 -10.62
C HIS A 1069 29.03 -25.57 -9.83
N GLY A 1070 29.52 -25.14 -8.67
CA GLY A 1070 30.39 -25.90 -7.79
C GLY A 1070 31.72 -26.26 -8.47
N LEU A 1071 32.11 -27.54 -8.39
CA LEU A 1071 33.32 -28.06 -9.04
C LEU A 1071 33.28 -27.98 -10.57
N GLY A 1072 32.08 -27.85 -11.15
CA GLY A 1072 31.87 -27.85 -12.59
C GLY A 1072 32.36 -29.12 -13.30
N GLN A 1073 32.49 -29.02 -14.62
CA GLN A 1073 33.12 -30.02 -15.48
C GLN A 1073 33.95 -29.36 -16.56
N ARG A 1074 34.87 -30.09 -17.19
CA ARG A 1074 35.74 -29.54 -18.26
C ARG A 1074 34.93 -28.94 -19.40
N GLN A 1075 33.77 -29.53 -19.70
CA GLN A 1075 32.82 -29.01 -20.68
C GLN A 1075 32.33 -27.57 -20.38
N CYS A 1076 32.22 -27.16 -19.11
CA CYS A 1076 31.85 -25.78 -18.75
C CYS A 1076 32.91 -24.77 -19.21
N VAL A 1077 34.18 -25.17 -19.24
CA VAL A 1077 35.27 -24.35 -19.78
C VAL A 1077 35.21 -24.34 -21.30
N THR A 1078 35.03 -25.51 -21.91
CA THR A 1078 34.90 -25.66 -23.36
C THR A 1078 33.74 -24.83 -23.92
N ASP A 1079 32.61 -24.76 -23.24
CA ASP A 1079 31.42 -24.03 -23.69
C ASP A 1079 31.41 -22.54 -23.31
N GLY A 1080 32.39 -22.11 -22.51
CA GLY A 1080 32.63 -20.71 -22.18
C GLY A 1080 31.93 -20.18 -20.93
N TYR A 1081 31.42 -21.06 -20.07
CA TYR A 1081 30.70 -20.72 -18.83
C TYR A 1081 31.56 -20.79 -17.56
N ARG A 1082 32.83 -21.22 -17.66
CA ARG A 1082 33.86 -21.21 -16.59
C ARG A 1082 35.26 -21.01 -17.22
N LYS A 1083 36.28 -20.57 -16.46
CA LYS A 1083 37.70 -20.67 -16.88
C LYS A 1083 38.36 -21.96 -16.41
N GLU A 1084 39.49 -22.31 -17.03
CA GLU A 1084 40.30 -23.49 -16.70
C GLU A 1084 40.78 -23.52 -15.23
N GLY A 1085 41.06 -22.35 -14.62
CA GLY A 1085 41.44 -22.24 -13.20
C GLY A 1085 40.26 -22.15 -12.22
N ASP A 1086 39.03 -22.07 -12.72
CA ASP A 1086 37.83 -21.82 -11.91
C ASP A 1086 37.01 -23.09 -11.65
N LEU A 1087 37.52 -24.29 -12.01
CA LEU A 1087 36.89 -25.58 -11.68
C LEU A 1087 37.15 -26.00 -10.22
N LYS A 1088 36.75 -25.14 -9.28
CA LYS A 1088 36.87 -25.34 -7.83
C LYS A 1088 35.61 -24.85 -7.11
N MET A 1089 35.37 -25.37 -5.90
CA MET A 1089 34.32 -24.85 -5.02
C MET A 1089 34.69 -23.45 -4.52
N GLY A 1090 33.70 -22.58 -4.28
CA GLY A 1090 33.92 -21.30 -3.59
C GLY A 1090 33.20 -20.07 -4.15
N ASN A 1091 32.54 -20.18 -5.30
CA ASN A 1091 31.81 -19.06 -5.95
C ASN A 1091 30.44 -18.75 -5.34
N GLU A 1092 30.07 -19.42 -4.24
CA GLU A 1092 28.86 -19.15 -3.46
C GLU A 1092 29.00 -17.87 -2.64
N THR A 1093 27.92 -17.21 -2.25
CA THR A 1093 27.91 -16.11 -1.25
C THR A 1093 26.69 -16.32 -0.35
N THR A 1094 26.65 -15.74 0.85
CA THR A 1094 25.41 -15.82 1.63
C THR A 1094 24.38 -14.85 1.05
N ILE A 1095 23.11 -15.27 1.03
CA ILE A 1095 22.03 -14.40 0.56
C ILE A 1095 21.89 -13.13 1.43
N PHE A 1096 22.24 -13.23 2.73
CA PHE A 1096 22.30 -12.10 3.65
C PHE A 1096 23.30 -11.03 3.19
N GLU A 1097 24.50 -11.41 2.77
CA GLU A 1097 25.52 -10.48 2.26
C GLU A 1097 25.06 -9.81 0.96
N LEU A 1098 24.50 -10.57 0.02
CA LEU A 1098 24.02 -10.03 -1.27
C LEU A 1098 22.88 -9.02 -1.10
N ASN A 1099 22.00 -9.25 -0.12
CA ASN A 1099 20.90 -8.34 0.21
C ASN A 1099 21.36 -7.06 0.93
N ASN A 1100 22.55 -7.05 1.53
CA ASN A 1100 23.10 -5.88 2.21
C ASN A 1100 24.06 -5.08 1.31
N ILE A 1101 24.79 -5.73 0.41
CA ILE A 1101 25.63 -5.04 -0.61
C ILE A 1101 24.78 -4.17 -1.55
N SER A 1102 23.56 -4.61 -1.88
CA SER A 1102 22.62 -3.82 -2.70
C SER A 1102 22.09 -2.56 -1.99
N LYS A 1103 22.24 -2.45 -0.65
CA LYS A 1103 21.85 -1.27 0.12
C LYS A 1103 22.94 -0.20 0.20
N GLU A 1104 24.22 -0.56 0.08
CA GLU A 1104 25.34 0.40 0.10
C GLU A 1104 25.64 1.01 -1.27
N GLY A 1105 25.34 0.30 -2.37
CA GLY A 1105 25.49 0.84 -3.74
C GLY A 1105 24.43 1.87 -4.17
N ASN A 1106 23.47 2.18 -3.29
CA ASN A 1106 22.42 3.19 -3.46
C ASN A 1106 22.49 4.30 -2.38
N LYS A 1107 23.68 4.51 -1.76
CA LYS A 1107 23.99 5.68 -0.94
C LYS A 1107 24.88 6.66 -1.69
#